data_AF-A0A972P3Z8-F1
#
_entry.id   AF-A0A972P3Z8-F1
#
_cell.length_a   1.000
_cell.length_b   1.000
_cell.length_c   1.000
_cell.angle_alpha   90.00
_cell.angle_beta   90.00
_cell.angle_gamma   90.00
#
_symmetry.space_group_name_H-M   'P 1'
#
loop_
_entity.id
_entity.type
_entity.pdbx_description
1 polymer ?
#
loop_
_entity_poly.entity_id
_entity_poly.type
_entity_poly.pdbx_seq_one_letter_code
_entity_poly.pdbx_strand_id
1 'polypeptide(L)'
;MKQTKSPHVSPVIAALLLCLLVIVLPAPARAHPDVWLKNEQGDRITQLSNRADPYSPRKSCGACHNYDVITSGYHFQQGFDEMSDRHDPKRPWILSPGMFGNWSPFAAAGRVARKANGSAREIDLSTYDWIGGYGKRNQKAGVESVACGWCHPGGGPLEYGRRADGRRNLTANHIEAERSAKAPLDGDYSSHLTPDGRSHFRESGVLEADCLICHRKGYRFEERIEQINRRNYRWAATAGGGLGKVSGAVFTYAAPGAGSESRAFLRGTWNFTKRPVVDYSWTDGSLFTKDGRLRGSVISRAVQRDNCLACHREGDAKNTGTINDAPHDVHAAAGLRCSDCHPLAGKSRAERLRHQIAKGWNPAVAVRNDLDGRDMKTCAGCHYDRKYKPSRPGMPAAARDPQSAHERNFPRGSFHFSLVACTGCHATERPARGLALLDMSTGREAGFTADGFALALVPADYGRQARTPWLPWQTRGRAGEVSREKYLSHVPKLKTWFGERMKSGEIRPIPLRHVQRAAGGVQGLTSLAVNGGDGKNVRLPAAVSDADILGMIQVLQKRGFRNVVFISDRVYRSEGSGIAAEPLVGAVKSYPVEHGITPLKQKKTLGAKGCTQCHDDAAPFFTKMQMKNPRGFLKDDYPNLKEPNAVPQMSEWGLTRVPSHE
;
A
#
# COMPACT_ATOMS: atom_id res chain seq x y z
N MET A 1 26.11 79.94 -0.45
CA MET A 1 26.58 79.07 0.64
C MET A 1 25.66 79.23 1.85
N LYS A 2 24.82 78.25 2.16
CA LYS A 2 24.12 78.13 3.46
C LYS A 2 24.22 76.67 3.89
N GLN A 3 24.99 76.42 4.95
CA GLN A 3 25.17 75.12 5.58
C GLN A 3 23.87 74.71 6.30
N THR A 4 23.37 73.53 6.01
CA THR A 4 22.30 72.86 6.76
C THR A 4 22.93 71.98 7.85
N LYS A 5 22.45 72.14 9.08
CA LYS A 5 22.88 71.39 10.28
C LYS A 5 22.34 69.96 10.25
N SER A 6 23.20 68.97 10.47
CA SER A 6 22.81 67.59 10.78
C SER A 6 22.21 67.47 12.19
N PRO A 7 21.19 66.62 12.42
CA PRO A 7 20.71 66.35 13.76
C PRO A 7 21.62 65.35 14.47
N HIS A 8 22.04 65.69 15.68
CA HIS A 8 22.73 64.80 16.60
C HIS A 8 21.75 63.76 17.14
N VAL A 9 21.96 62.49 16.80
CA VAL A 9 21.30 61.35 17.45
C VAL A 9 22.10 61.00 18.71
N SER A 10 21.44 61.01 19.86
CA SER A 10 22.04 60.72 21.17
C SER A 10 22.56 59.27 21.23
N PRO A 11 23.77 59.01 21.78
CA PRO A 11 24.39 57.67 21.81
C PRO A 11 23.58 56.62 22.60
N VAL A 12 22.61 57.05 23.41
CA VAL A 12 21.72 56.16 24.18
C VAL A 12 20.64 55.52 23.30
N ILE A 13 20.19 56.18 22.23
CA ILE A 13 19.14 55.66 21.33
C ILE A 13 19.72 54.62 20.34
N ALA A 14 20.99 54.77 19.96
CA ALA A 14 21.69 53.79 19.12
C ALA A 14 21.91 52.45 19.84
N ALA A 15 22.14 52.46 21.17
CA ALA A 15 22.32 51.23 21.96
C ALA A 15 21.02 50.46 22.20
N LEU A 16 19.88 51.16 22.32
CA LEU A 16 18.55 50.56 22.48
C LEU A 16 18.00 49.94 21.18
N LEU A 17 18.32 50.53 20.02
CA LEU A 17 17.96 49.95 18.71
C LEU A 17 18.83 48.74 18.33
N LEU A 18 20.06 48.64 18.83
CA LEU A 18 20.93 47.48 18.60
C LEU A 18 20.54 46.26 19.47
N CYS A 19 19.92 46.47 20.64
CA CYS A 19 19.44 45.38 21.49
C CYS A 19 18.09 44.77 21.05
N LEU A 20 17.34 45.45 20.18
CA LEU A 20 16.07 44.96 19.61
C LEU A 20 16.23 44.22 18.28
N LEU A 21 17.46 44.13 17.76
CA LEU A 21 17.81 43.33 16.58
C LEU A 21 18.50 42.02 16.97
N VAL A 22 18.03 41.34 18.02
CA VAL A 22 18.27 39.91 18.15
C VAL A 22 17.44 39.23 17.08
N ILE A 23 18.01 39.13 15.87
CA ILE A 23 17.58 38.16 14.88
C ILE A 23 17.65 36.81 15.60
N VAL A 24 16.50 36.30 16.02
CA VAL A 24 16.36 34.91 16.46
C VAL A 24 16.58 34.07 15.21
N LEU A 25 17.85 33.88 14.85
CA LEU A 25 18.25 32.90 13.86
C LEU A 25 17.73 31.56 14.38
N PRO A 26 16.91 30.83 13.62
CA PRO A 26 16.48 29.51 14.04
C PRO A 26 17.73 28.66 14.27
N ALA A 27 17.88 28.14 15.49
CA ALA A 27 18.96 27.22 15.80
C ALA A 27 19.00 26.13 14.72
N PRO A 28 20.16 25.88 14.08
CA PRO A 28 20.23 24.85 13.05
C PRO A 28 19.76 23.54 13.68
N ALA A 29 18.83 22.86 13.02
CA ALA A 29 18.36 21.56 13.47
C ALA A 29 19.59 20.69 13.71
N ARG A 30 19.86 20.32 14.97
CA ARG A 30 21.08 19.61 15.34
C ARG A 30 21.19 18.35 14.50
N ALA A 31 22.17 18.32 13.61
CA ALA A 31 22.43 17.21 12.73
C ALA A 31 22.62 15.93 13.55
N HIS A 32 22.30 14.78 12.96
CA HIS A 32 22.62 13.50 13.57
C HIS A 32 24.16 13.39 13.75
N PRO A 33 24.69 12.76 14.81
CA PRO A 33 26.12 12.46 14.90
C PRO A 33 26.54 11.43 13.83
N ASP A 34 27.83 11.38 13.51
CA ASP A 34 28.37 10.34 12.61
C ASP A 34 28.32 8.96 13.29
N VAL A 35 28.05 7.91 12.50
CA VAL A 35 27.70 6.57 12.99
C VAL A 35 28.68 5.52 12.48
N TRP A 36 29.17 4.66 13.38
CA TRP A 36 29.89 3.45 12.96
C TRP A 36 28.90 2.42 12.40
N LEU A 37 29.14 1.99 11.15
CA LEU A 37 28.43 0.85 10.60
C LEU A 37 28.94 -0.45 11.24
N LYS A 38 28.02 -1.38 11.47
CA LYS A 38 28.28 -2.70 12.03
C LYS A 38 27.64 -3.80 11.20
N ASN A 39 28.26 -4.96 11.14
CA ASN A 39 27.68 -6.17 10.54
C ASN A 39 26.67 -6.81 11.51
N GLU A 40 26.06 -7.92 11.11
CA GLU A 40 25.05 -8.66 11.90
C GLU A 40 25.61 -9.20 13.23
N GLN A 41 26.92 -9.47 13.29
CA GLN A 41 27.62 -9.92 14.50
C GLN A 41 27.85 -8.76 15.50
N GLY A 42 27.74 -7.51 15.03
CA GLY A 42 27.99 -6.31 15.81
C GLY A 42 29.41 -5.74 15.67
N ASP A 43 30.23 -6.37 14.84
CA ASP A 43 31.59 -5.91 14.54
C ASP A 43 31.56 -4.68 13.64
N ARG A 44 32.52 -3.78 13.82
CA ARG A 44 32.64 -2.58 12.99
C ARG A 44 32.99 -2.96 11.56
N ILE A 45 32.36 -2.27 10.61
CA ILE A 45 32.71 -2.31 9.20
C ILE A 45 33.60 -1.10 8.91
N THR A 46 34.80 -1.35 8.41
CA THR A 46 35.77 -0.32 8.03
C THR A 46 36.35 -0.63 6.65
N GLN A 47 37.23 0.25 6.15
CA GLN A 47 37.95 -0.01 4.90
C GLN A 47 38.86 -1.24 4.96
N LEU A 48 39.32 -1.61 6.16
CA LEU A 48 40.30 -2.68 6.38
C LEU A 48 39.70 -3.95 7.00
N SER A 49 38.58 -3.83 7.72
CA SER A 49 37.98 -4.94 8.46
C SER A 49 36.50 -5.07 8.12
N ASN A 50 36.03 -6.32 7.93
CA ASN A 50 34.64 -6.63 7.59
C ASN A 50 34.11 -5.88 6.35
N ARG A 51 35.00 -5.39 5.48
CA ARG A 51 34.68 -4.49 4.35
C ARG A 51 33.70 -5.08 3.32
N ALA A 52 33.57 -6.40 3.29
CA ALA A 52 32.67 -7.13 2.39
C ALA A 52 31.30 -7.43 3.01
N ASP A 53 31.12 -7.18 4.31
CA ASP A 53 29.89 -7.50 5.03
C ASP A 53 28.82 -6.43 4.81
N PRO A 54 27.54 -6.82 4.71
CA PRO A 54 26.44 -5.87 4.72
C PRO A 54 26.28 -5.22 6.10
N TYR A 55 25.85 -3.95 6.11
CA TYR A 55 25.52 -3.28 7.35
C TYR A 55 24.20 -3.83 7.92
N SER A 56 24.16 -3.99 9.23
CA SER A 56 22.96 -4.33 10.00
C SER A 56 22.34 -3.05 10.57
N PRO A 57 21.13 -2.64 10.13
CA PRO A 57 20.38 -1.58 10.79
C PRO A 57 20.24 -1.79 12.31
N ARG A 58 19.97 -3.02 12.75
CA ARG A 58 19.83 -3.37 14.17
C ARG A 58 21.09 -3.09 14.96
N LYS A 59 22.26 -3.51 14.47
CA LYS A 59 23.52 -3.33 15.20
C LYS A 59 24.08 -1.91 15.06
N SER A 60 23.84 -1.25 13.92
CA SER A 60 24.37 0.09 13.64
C SER A 60 23.52 1.18 14.30
N CYS A 61 22.23 1.24 13.96
CA CYS A 61 21.31 2.26 14.51
C CYS A 61 20.83 1.88 15.91
N GLY A 62 20.66 0.58 16.18
CA GLY A 62 20.23 0.08 17.49
C GLY A 62 21.27 0.27 18.61
N ALA A 63 22.51 0.66 18.27
CA ALA A 63 23.51 1.05 19.26
C ALA A 63 23.14 2.35 20.01
N CYS A 64 22.36 3.23 19.37
CA CYS A 64 21.94 4.53 19.93
C CYS A 64 20.43 4.62 20.15
N HIS A 65 19.65 3.76 19.49
CA HIS A 65 18.20 3.76 19.53
C HIS A 65 17.66 2.39 19.97
N ASN A 66 16.59 2.37 20.75
CA ASN A 66 15.96 1.09 21.10
C ASN A 66 15.23 0.52 19.87
N TYR A 67 15.91 -0.40 19.18
CA TYR A 67 15.43 -1.01 17.94
C TYR A 67 14.12 -1.78 18.16
N ASP A 68 13.97 -2.50 19.27
CA ASP A 68 12.77 -3.31 19.54
C ASP A 68 11.55 -2.42 19.82
N VAL A 69 11.75 -1.29 20.51
CA VAL A 69 10.70 -0.26 20.68
C VAL A 69 10.33 0.33 19.33
N ILE A 70 11.30 0.71 18.49
CA ILE A 70 11.04 1.28 17.16
C ILE A 70 10.24 0.31 16.28
N THR A 71 10.67 -0.95 16.23
CA THR A 71 10.06 -1.97 15.37
C THR A 71 8.72 -2.51 15.90
N SER A 72 8.28 -2.08 17.09
CA SER A 72 6.89 -2.30 17.54
C SER A 72 5.84 -1.51 16.73
N GLY A 73 6.28 -0.56 15.89
CA GLY A 73 5.41 0.18 14.98
C GLY A 73 4.70 -0.73 13.99
N TYR A 74 3.40 -0.48 13.74
CA TYR A 74 2.60 -1.38 12.90
C TYR A 74 3.05 -1.45 11.45
N HIS A 75 3.81 -0.47 10.96
CA HIS A 75 4.42 -0.53 9.63
C HIS A 75 5.49 -1.63 9.53
N PHE A 76 6.18 -1.94 10.63
CA PHE A 76 7.14 -3.04 10.73
C PHE A 76 6.48 -4.37 11.12
N GLN A 77 5.34 -4.34 11.82
CA GLN A 77 4.64 -5.56 12.23
C GLN A 77 3.67 -6.06 11.17
N GLN A 78 2.90 -5.18 10.52
CA GLN A 78 1.86 -5.53 9.56
C GLN A 78 0.92 -6.64 10.06
N GLY A 79 0.51 -6.57 11.33
CA GLY A 79 -0.34 -7.54 12.01
C GLY A 79 0.40 -8.75 12.59
N PHE A 80 1.71 -8.88 12.35
CA PHE A 80 2.52 -9.97 12.89
C PHE A 80 2.51 -10.03 14.41
N ASP A 81 2.30 -8.89 15.07
CA ASP A 81 2.17 -8.77 16.51
C ASP A 81 0.95 -9.48 17.11
N GLU A 82 -0.09 -9.65 16.29
CA GLU A 82 -1.34 -10.34 16.61
C GLU A 82 -1.48 -11.69 15.88
N MET A 83 -0.40 -12.15 15.23
CA MET A 83 -0.40 -13.35 14.38
C MET A 83 -0.69 -14.62 15.18
N SER A 84 -1.63 -15.41 14.69
CA SER A 84 -1.89 -16.77 15.14
C SER A 84 -2.57 -17.58 14.06
N ASP A 85 -2.24 -18.87 13.96
CA ASP A 85 -3.00 -19.83 13.16
C ASP A 85 -4.46 -20.01 13.63
N ARG A 86 -4.80 -19.45 14.80
CA ARG A 86 -6.16 -19.43 15.38
C ARG A 86 -6.75 -18.01 15.44
N HIS A 87 -6.15 -17.05 14.74
CA HIS A 87 -6.53 -15.63 14.82
C HIS A 87 -8.01 -15.41 14.50
N ASP A 88 -8.49 -15.89 13.35
CA ASP A 88 -9.92 -15.89 13.02
C ASP A 88 -10.47 -17.33 13.01
N PRO A 89 -11.26 -17.75 14.02
CA PRO A 89 -11.80 -19.11 14.07
C PRO A 89 -12.85 -19.38 12.98
N LYS A 90 -13.53 -18.36 12.45
CA LYS A 90 -14.52 -18.50 11.37
C LYS A 90 -13.86 -18.57 10.01
N ARG A 91 -12.78 -17.80 9.82
CA ARG A 91 -11.94 -17.74 8.61
C ARG A 91 -10.53 -18.16 8.92
N PRO A 92 -10.27 -19.45 9.10
CA PRO A 92 -9.03 -19.87 9.74
C PRO A 92 -7.82 -19.85 8.76
N TRP A 93 -7.98 -19.31 7.56
CA TRP A 93 -6.89 -18.89 6.66
C TRP A 93 -6.47 -17.42 6.86
N ILE A 94 -7.18 -16.65 7.68
CA ILE A 94 -6.79 -15.31 8.13
C ILE A 94 -6.03 -15.49 9.44
N LEU A 95 -4.74 -15.17 9.39
CA LEU A 95 -3.78 -15.45 10.46
C LEU A 95 -3.42 -14.18 11.26
N SER A 96 -3.75 -13.00 10.73
CA SER A 96 -3.53 -11.70 11.37
C SER A 96 -4.43 -10.63 10.75
N PRO A 97 -4.53 -9.42 11.36
CA PRO A 97 -5.34 -8.34 10.80
C PRO A 97 -4.63 -7.58 9.66
N GLY A 98 -3.30 -7.69 9.54
CA GLY A 98 -2.48 -6.92 8.60
C GLY A 98 -2.06 -7.68 7.34
N MET A 99 -1.29 -7.03 6.47
CA MET A 99 -0.94 -7.60 5.15
C MET A 99 -0.23 -8.96 5.25
N PHE A 100 0.53 -9.20 6.32
CA PHE A 100 1.13 -10.50 6.58
C PHE A 100 0.14 -11.37 7.38
N GLY A 101 -0.62 -12.20 6.68
CA GLY A 101 -1.58 -13.14 7.30
C GLY A 101 -3.06 -12.85 6.99
N ASN A 102 -3.40 -11.65 6.53
CA ASN A 102 -4.73 -11.36 5.98
C ASN A 102 -4.80 -11.66 4.47
N TRP A 103 -6.01 -11.70 3.90
CA TRP A 103 -6.25 -11.78 2.47
C TRP A 103 -6.89 -10.49 1.94
N SER A 104 -6.06 -9.67 1.27
CA SER A 104 -6.49 -8.40 0.67
C SER A 104 -6.17 -8.38 -0.83
N PRO A 105 -7.02 -8.98 -1.69
CA PRO A 105 -6.70 -9.17 -3.11
C PRO A 105 -6.55 -7.87 -3.91
N PHE A 106 -7.06 -6.74 -3.40
CA PHE A 106 -6.83 -5.44 -4.02
C PHE A 106 -5.40 -4.92 -3.81
N ALA A 107 -4.71 -5.41 -2.77
CA ALA A 107 -3.28 -5.19 -2.59
C ALA A 107 -2.46 -6.30 -3.28
N ALA A 108 -2.68 -7.55 -2.86
CA ALA A 108 -2.09 -8.76 -3.46
C ALA A 108 -3.01 -9.96 -3.22
N ALA A 109 -3.21 -10.81 -4.23
CA ALA A 109 -4.14 -11.93 -4.14
C ALA A 109 -3.63 -13.14 -3.32
N GLY A 110 -2.32 -13.23 -3.06
CA GLY A 110 -1.72 -14.33 -2.31
C GLY A 110 -1.97 -14.27 -0.79
N ARG A 111 -2.07 -15.43 -0.15
CA ARG A 111 -2.18 -15.56 1.32
C ARG A 111 -0.97 -16.27 1.91
N VAL A 112 -0.59 -15.90 3.13
CA VAL A 112 0.46 -16.61 3.86
C VAL A 112 -0.08 -17.95 4.36
N ALA A 113 0.73 -19.00 4.26
CA ALA A 113 0.40 -20.33 4.75
C ALA A 113 0.37 -20.39 6.28
N ARG A 114 -0.40 -21.33 6.83
CA ARG A 114 -0.34 -21.67 8.26
C ARG A 114 1.04 -22.17 8.63
N LYS A 115 1.38 -22.18 9.91
CA LYS A 115 2.66 -22.72 10.37
C LYS A 115 2.80 -24.20 10.00
N ALA A 116 1.77 -25.00 10.25
CA ALA A 116 1.71 -26.41 9.87
C ALA A 116 0.61 -26.65 8.83
N ASN A 117 0.94 -27.35 7.75
CA ASN A 117 0.03 -27.62 6.64
C ASN A 117 -0.04 -29.11 6.36
N GLY A 118 -1.24 -29.62 6.03
CA GLY A 118 -1.44 -31.05 5.76
C GLY A 118 -1.04 -31.45 4.33
N SER A 119 -0.91 -30.48 3.43
CA SER A 119 -0.45 -30.72 2.05
C SER A 119 0.16 -29.48 1.42
N ALA A 120 1.03 -29.66 0.42
CA ALA A 120 1.62 -28.56 -0.36
C ALA A 120 0.57 -27.69 -1.08
N ARG A 121 -0.64 -28.22 -1.31
CA ARG A 121 -1.77 -27.48 -1.90
C ARG A 121 -2.28 -26.37 -0.98
N GLU A 122 -2.18 -26.55 0.34
CA GLU A 122 -2.63 -25.58 1.34
C GLU A 122 -1.70 -24.39 1.50
N ILE A 123 -0.43 -24.57 1.14
CA ILE A 123 0.60 -23.52 1.19
C ILE A 123 0.41 -22.61 -0.01
N ASP A 124 -0.24 -21.47 0.14
CA ASP A 124 -0.27 -20.48 -0.94
C ASP A 124 1.11 -19.83 -1.09
N LEU A 125 1.50 -18.98 -0.12
CA LEU A 125 2.84 -18.43 0.03
C LEU A 125 3.42 -18.84 1.39
N SER A 126 4.63 -19.40 1.42
CA SER A 126 5.39 -19.46 2.67
C SER A 126 5.88 -18.06 3.06
N THR A 127 6.36 -17.87 4.29
CA THR A 127 6.98 -16.59 4.70
C THR A 127 8.15 -16.23 3.79
N TYR A 128 9.01 -17.20 3.46
CA TYR A 128 10.13 -17.01 2.53
C TYR A 128 9.65 -16.56 1.13
N ASP A 129 8.63 -17.22 0.58
CA ASP A 129 8.06 -16.86 -0.72
C ASP A 129 7.25 -15.55 -0.67
N TRP A 130 6.66 -15.18 0.46
CA TRP A 130 5.94 -13.92 0.60
C TRP A 130 6.90 -12.71 0.57
N ILE A 131 8.11 -12.86 1.13
CA ILE A 131 9.09 -11.78 1.21
C ILE A 131 9.60 -11.36 -0.18
N GLY A 132 10.04 -12.33 -1.00
CA GLY A 132 10.62 -12.03 -2.32
C GLY A 132 10.05 -12.81 -3.49
N GLY A 133 9.23 -13.83 -3.23
CA GLY A 133 8.62 -14.70 -4.23
C GLY A 133 7.87 -13.92 -5.29
N TYR A 134 8.00 -14.38 -6.53
CA TYR A 134 7.23 -13.89 -7.69
C TYR A 134 7.42 -12.40 -8.04
N GLY A 135 8.29 -11.67 -7.34
CA GLY A 135 8.60 -10.27 -7.62
C GLY A 135 9.37 -10.12 -8.93
N LYS A 136 8.85 -9.28 -9.83
CA LYS A 136 9.46 -8.99 -11.13
C LYS A 136 9.47 -7.50 -11.43
N ARG A 137 10.67 -6.99 -11.71
CA ARG A 137 10.87 -5.66 -12.28
C ARG A 137 11.59 -5.77 -13.62
N ASN A 138 11.12 -5.01 -14.58
CA ASN A 138 11.71 -4.84 -15.90
C ASN A 138 12.30 -3.44 -15.99
N GLN A 139 13.54 -3.32 -16.48
CA GLN A 139 14.21 -2.02 -16.56
C GLN A 139 13.48 -1.01 -17.47
N LYS A 140 12.75 -1.50 -18.49
CA LYS A 140 11.98 -0.65 -19.42
C LYS A 140 10.52 -0.50 -19.00
N ALA A 141 9.88 -1.58 -18.56
CA ALA A 141 8.44 -1.62 -18.28
C ALA A 141 8.07 -1.35 -16.81
N GLY A 142 9.06 -1.23 -15.91
CA GLY A 142 8.82 -1.01 -14.48
C GLY A 142 8.42 -2.29 -13.74
N VAL A 143 7.57 -2.15 -12.73
CA VAL A 143 7.07 -3.27 -11.92
C VAL A 143 6.08 -4.10 -12.72
N GLU A 144 6.40 -5.38 -12.96
CA GLU A 144 5.51 -6.34 -13.63
C GLU A 144 4.76 -7.24 -12.63
N SER A 145 5.38 -7.56 -11.50
CA SER A 145 4.78 -8.34 -10.41
C SER A 145 5.43 -7.93 -9.09
N VAL A 146 4.64 -7.78 -8.04
CA VAL A 146 5.11 -7.29 -6.73
C VAL A 146 5.31 -8.47 -5.79
N ALA A 147 6.51 -8.62 -5.21
CA ALA A 147 6.65 -9.43 -4.01
C ALA A 147 6.24 -8.59 -2.79
N CYS A 148 5.50 -9.19 -1.85
CA CYS A 148 4.91 -8.43 -0.75
C CYS A 148 5.96 -7.77 0.16
N GLY A 149 7.17 -8.36 0.28
CA GLY A 149 8.27 -7.77 1.05
C GLY A 149 8.93 -6.54 0.43
N TRP A 150 8.67 -6.20 -0.84
CA TRP A 150 9.26 -5.03 -1.50
C TRP A 150 8.92 -3.71 -0.80
N CYS A 151 7.66 -3.55 -0.41
CA CYS A 151 7.16 -2.33 0.21
C CYS A 151 7.25 -2.35 1.75
N HIS A 152 7.58 -3.50 2.35
CA HIS A 152 7.74 -3.63 3.79
C HIS A 152 9.10 -3.08 4.25
N PRO A 153 9.18 -2.22 5.28
CA PRO A 153 10.43 -1.59 5.72
C PRO A 153 11.42 -2.53 6.43
N GLY A 154 11.21 -3.86 6.41
CA GLY A 154 11.94 -4.83 7.24
C GLY A 154 11.39 -4.97 8.67
N GLY A 155 12.01 -5.82 9.48
CA GLY A 155 11.55 -6.16 10.84
C GLY A 155 10.29 -7.05 10.85
N GLY A 156 9.74 -7.31 12.05
CA GLY A 156 8.53 -8.11 12.21
C GLY A 156 8.60 -9.45 11.43
N PRO A 157 7.66 -9.73 10.51
CA PRO A 157 7.62 -11.01 9.78
C PRO A 157 8.78 -11.21 8.79
N LEU A 158 9.51 -10.14 8.45
CA LEU A 158 10.71 -10.18 7.60
C LEU A 158 11.98 -10.61 8.36
N GLU A 159 11.92 -10.56 9.69
CA GLU A 159 13.03 -10.90 10.58
C GLU A 159 12.74 -12.16 11.41
N TYR A 160 11.47 -12.37 11.77
CA TYR A 160 11.04 -13.38 12.72
C TYR A 160 9.93 -14.28 12.15
N GLY A 161 9.97 -15.56 12.54
CA GLY A 161 8.98 -16.57 12.17
C GLY A 161 7.97 -16.86 13.27
N ARG A 162 7.27 -17.99 13.14
CA ARG A 162 6.28 -18.46 14.13
C ARG A 162 6.81 -19.66 14.92
N ARG A 163 6.36 -19.77 16.16
CA ARG A 163 6.50 -20.98 16.98
C ARG A 163 5.58 -22.07 16.46
N ALA A 164 5.72 -23.30 16.97
CA ALA A 164 4.90 -24.44 16.56
C ALA A 164 3.38 -24.24 16.78
N ASP A 165 2.98 -23.37 17.73
CA ASP A 165 1.58 -23.00 17.98
C ASP A 165 1.02 -21.97 16.96
N GLY A 166 1.82 -21.55 15.99
CA GLY A 166 1.48 -20.57 14.97
C GLY A 166 1.53 -19.11 15.43
N ARG A 167 1.92 -18.84 16.69
CA ARG A 167 2.13 -17.46 17.19
C ARG A 167 3.52 -16.97 16.83
N ARG A 168 3.68 -15.64 16.72
CA ARG A 168 4.99 -15.01 16.47
C ARG A 168 6.07 -15.49 17.44
N ASN A 169 7.29 -15.64 16.93
CA ASN A 169 8.47 -15.99 17.70
C ASN A 169 9.53 -14.88 17.62
N LEU A 170 9.77 -14.17 18.73
CA LEU A 170 10.81 -13.13 18.79
C LEU A 170 12.12 -13.61 19.41
N THR A 171 12.20 -14.88 19.84
CA THR A 171 13.41 -15.40 20.53
C THR A 171 14.48 -15.89 19.55
N ALA A 172 14.12 -16.11 18.30
CA ALA A 172 15.01 -16.56 17.24
C ALA A 172 14.57 -15.93 15.91
N ASN A 173 15.51 -15.32 15.20
CA ASN A 173 15.24 -14.81 13.86
C ASN A 173 15.09 -15.98 12.86
N HIS A 174 14.73 -15.70 11.61
CA HIS A 174 14.55 -16.77 10.62
C HIS A 174 15.82 -17.61 10.36
N ILE A 175 17.02 -17.03 10.44
CA ILE A 175 18.28 -17.76 10.24
C ILE A 175 18.47 -18.82 11.35
N GLU A 176 18.18 -18.44 12.59
CA GLU A 176 18.32 -19.31 13.75
C GLU A 176 17.22 -20.37 13.78
N ALA A 177 15.97 -19.95 13.57
CA ALA A 177 14.82 -20.83 13.63
C ALA A 177 14.80 -21.87 12.50
N GLU A 178 15.23 -21.50 11.28
CA GLU A 178 15.36 -22.40 10.13
C GLU A 178 16.26 -23.61 10.42
N ARG A 179 17.36 -23.43 11.19
CA ARG A 179 18.27 -24.53 11.57
C ARG A 179 17.56 -25.62 12.37
N SER A 180 16.58 -25.23 13.16
CA SER A 180 15.79 -26.14 14.01
C SER A 180 14.51 -26.62 13.35
N ALA A 181 14.11 -26.03 12.22
CA ALA A 181 12.89 -26.37 11.50
C ALA A 181 13.05 -27.69 10.74
N LYS A 182 12.44 -28.75 11.30
CA LYS A 182 12.44 -30.10 10.72
C LYS A 182 11.11 -30.50 10.09
N ALA A 183 10.04 -29.75 10.37
CA ALA A 183 8.70 -30.10 9.90
C ALA A 183 8.61 -29.93 8.37
N PRO A 184 8.16 -30.96 7.63
CA PRO A 184 7.81 -30.78 6.22
C PRO A 184 6.60 -29.84 6.13
N LEU A 185 6.48 -29.10 5.02
CA LEU A 185 5.34 -28.21 4.75
C LEU A 185 5.14 -27.10 5.80
N ASP A 186 6.25 -26.65 6.41
CA ASP A 186 6.27 -25.51 7.32
C ASP A 186 5.97 -24.21 6.56
N GLY A 187 4.96 -23.45 6.99
CA GLY A 187 4.57 -22.23 6.29
C GLY A 187 5.55 -21.07 6.42
N ASP A 188 6.56 -21.13 7.28
CA ASP A 188 7.66 -20.17 7.29
C ASP A 188 8.86 -20.68 6.48
N TYR A 189 9.17 -21.98 6.61
CA TYR A 189 10.46 -22.56 6.19
C TYR A 189 10.40 -23.51 4.99
N SER A 190 9.29 -23.48 4.25
CA SER A 190 9.15 -24.12 2.94
C SER A 190 9.30 -23.10 1.80
N SER A 191 9.50 -23.56 0.57
CA SER A 191 9.39 -22.72 -0.63
C SER A 191 8.95 -23.56 -1.83
N HIS A 192 8.11 -23.00 -2.69
CA HIS A 192 7.77 -23.64 -3.98
C HIS A 192 8.75 -23.26 -5.11
N LEU A 193 9.70 -22.38 -4.82
CA LEU A 193 10.63 -21.79 -5.80
C LEU A 193 12.04 -22.37 -5.70
N THR A 194 12.40 -22.94 -4.55
CA THR A 194 13.72 -23.54 -4.33
C THR A 194 13.76 -24.98 -4.84
N PRO A 195 14.93 -25.49 -5.24
CA PRO A 195 15.02 -26.82 -5.84
C PRO A 195 14.70 -27.95 -4.84
N ASP A 196 14.94 -27.71 -3.55
CA ASP A 196 14.75 -28.68 -2.46
C ASP A 196 13.43 -28.49 -1.70
N GLY A 197 12.63 -27.48 -2.07
CA GLY A 197 11.35 -27.17 -1.44
C GLY A 197 11.47 -26.46 -0.07
N ARG A 198 12.66 -26.01 0.32
CA ARG A 198 12.94 -25.39 1.63
C ARG A 198 13.29 -23.92 1.51
N SER A 199 13.10 -23.16 2.59
CA SER A 199 13.67 -21.82 2.67
C SER A 199 15.20 -21.88 2.81
N HIS A 200 15.87 -20.76 2.49
CA HIS A 200 17.32 -20.60 2.59
C HIS A 200 17.68 -19.28 3.30
N PHE A 201 17.05 -19.02 4.44
CA PHE A 201 17.34 -17.84 5.26
C PHE A 201 18.79 -17.81 5.74
N ARG A 202 19.47 -18.96 5.92
CA ARG A 202 20.91 -18.98 6.23
C ARG A 202 21.75 -18.28 5.17
N GLU A 203 21.47 -18.55 3.89
CA GLU A 203 22.19 -17.98 2.75
C GLU A 203 21.68 -16.56 2.42
N SER A 204 20.37 -16.36 2.44
CA SER A 204 19.71 -15.08 2.17
C SER A 204 19.90 -14.03 3.25
N GLY A 205 19.98 -14.46 4.51
CA GLY A 205 19.78 -13.66 5.71
C GLY A 205 18.33 -13.17 5.87
N VAL A 206 18.14 -12.24 6.80
CA VAL A 206 16.83 -11.60 7.08
C VAL A 206 16.80 -10.16 6.62
N LEU A 207 15.58 -9.60 6.48
CA LEU A 207 15.37 -8.18 6.24
C LEU A 207 15.09 -7.48 7.59
N GLU A 208 16.15 -7.03 8.26
CA GLU A 208 16.04 -6.11 9.40
C GLU A 208 15.31 -4.82 9.01
N ALA A 209 14.74 -4.12 10.00
CA ALA A 209 14.10 -2.83 9.82
C ALA A 209 15.10 -1.78 9.31
N ASP A 210 14.94 -1.40 8.06
CA ASP A 210 15.83 -0.47 7.39
C ASP A 210 15.49 0.96 7.80
N CYS A 211 16.21 1.50 8.78
CA CYS A 211 16.02 2.87 9.25
C CYS A 211 16.19 3.91 8.13
N LEU A 212 17.07 3.67 7.16
CA LEU A 212 17.37 4.61 6.09
C LEU A 212 16.23 4.67 5.06
N ILE A 213 15.35 3.68 5.00
CA ILE A 213 14.17 3.70 4.09
C ILE A 213 13.30 4.93 4.32
N CYS A 214 13.19 5.40 5.56
CA CYS A 214 12.45 6.61 5.92
C CYS A 214 13.38 7.81 6.16
N HIS A 215 14.57 7.56 6.74
CA HIS A 215 15.43 8.64 7.22
C HIS A 215 16.46 9.13 6.18
N ARG A 216 16.69 8.44 5.07
CA ARG A 216 17.63 8.90 4.04
C ARG A 216 16.89 9.57 2.88
N LYS A 217 17.21 10.84 2.61
CA LYS A 217 16.79 11.49 1.36
C LYS A 217 17.45 10.77 0.18
N GLY A 218 16.68 10.43 -0.86
CA GLY A 218 17.21 9.72 -2.03
C GLY A 218 17.54 8.25 -1.76
N TYR A 219 16.80 7.61 -0.86
CA TYR A 219 16.85 6.16 -0.66
C TYR A 219 16.67 5.43 -2.00
N ARG A 220 17.52 4.44 -2.25
CA ARG A 220 17.66 3.70 -3.51
C ARG A 220 16.72 2.48 -3.52
N PHE A 221 15.43 2.77 -3.61
CA PHE A 221 14.38 1.76 -3.43
C PHE A 221 14.45 0.63 -4.46
N GLU A 222 14.85 0.95 -5.69
CA GLU A 222 14.94 -0.02 -6.78
C GLU A 222 16.09 -1.01 -6.57
N GLU A 223 17.21 -0.54 -6.04
CA GLU A 223 18.36 -1.34 -5.69
C GLU A 223 18.05 -2.27 -4.51
N ARG A 224 17.25 -1.80 -3.54
CA ARG A 224 16.72 -2.65 -2.46
C ARG A 224 15.83 -3.77 -3.03
N ILE A 225 14.88 -3.42 -3.89
CA ILE A 225 13.99 -4.39 -4.56
C ILE A 225 14.80 -5.45 -5.31
N GLU A 226 15.83 -5.02 -6.03
CA GLU A 226 16.69 -5.94 -6.78
C GLU A 226 17.40 -6.94 -5.85
N GLN A 227 17.86 -6.51 -4.67
CA GLN A 227 18.41 -7.44 -3.68
C GLN A 227 17.36 -8.44 -3.17
N ILE A 228 16.14 -8.00 -2.92
CA ILE A 228 15.05 -8.90 -2.48
C ILE A 228 14.70 -9.92 -3.57
N ASN A 229 14.67 -9.50 -4.83
CA ASN A 229 14.46 -10.38 -5.99
C ASN A 229 15.53 -11.45 -6.12
N ARG A 230 16.79 -11.08 -5.82
CA ARG A 230 17.94 -12.00 -5.79
C ARG A 230 18.03 -12.85 -4.53
N ARG A 231 17.07 -12.72 -3.60
CA ARG A 231 17.09 -13.34 -2.27
C ARG A 231 18.30 -12.92 -1.42
N ASN A 232 18.86 -11.75 -1.69
CA ASN A 232 19.94 -11.13 -0.94
C ASN A 232 19.36 -10.29 0.23
N TYR A 233 18.52 -10.89 1.08
CA TYR A 233 17.78 -10.19 2.13
C TYR A 233 18.69 -9.40 3.08
N ARG A 234 19.80 -9.99 3.54
CA ARG A 234 20.79 -9.33 4.42
C ARG A 234 21.41 -8.06 3.81
N TRP A 235 21.54 -8.01 2.48
CA TRP A 235 22.23 -6.94 1.77
C TRP A 235 21.30 -5.82 1.27
N ALA A 236 19.99 -6.05 1.32
CA ALA A 236 19.01 -5.13 0.75
C ALA A 236 19.09 -3.73 1.36
N ALA A 237 19.27 -3.64 2.68
CA ALA A 237 19.38 -2.36 3.37
C ALA A 237 20.64 -1.59 2.96
N THR A 238 21.77 -2.29 2.73
CA THR A 238 23.02 -1.71 2.24
C THR A 238 22.88 -1.10 0.84
N ALA A 239 22.27 -1.86 -0.07
CA ALA A 239 22.01 -1.41 -1.43
C ALA A 239 21.01 -0.23 -1.45
N GLY A 240 19.91 -0.34 -0.70
CA GLY A 240 18.88 0.69 -0.63
C GLY A 240 19.33 1.97 0.08
N GLY A 241 20.17 1.82 1.11
CA GLY A 241 20.88 2.94 1.73
C GLY A 241 21.88 3.61 0.80
N GLY A 242 22.17 3.03 -0.37
CA GLY A 242 23.17 3.54 -1.32
C GLY A 242 24.57 3.61 -0.71
N LEU A 243 24.88 2.76 0.27
CA LEU A 243 26.14 2.78 1.02
C LEU A 243 27.27 2.07 0.27
N GLY A 244 26.91 1.18 -0.64
CA GLY A 244 27.84 0.39 -1.45
C GLY A 244 27.12 -0.42 -2.51
N LYS A 245 27.91 -1.03 -3.40
CA LYS A 245 27.43 -1.95 -4.43
C LYS A 245 27.47 -3.38 -3.92
N VAL A 246 26.40 -4.14 -4.13
CA VAL A 246 26.34 -5.56 -3.80
C VAL A 246 26.66 -6.38 -5.04
N SER A 247 27.61 -7.31 -4.93
CA SER A 247 28.00 -8.23 -6.00
C SER A 247 27.74 -9.68 -5.59
N GLY A 248 27.14 -10.46 -6.48
CA GLY A 248 26.67 -11.83 -6.21
C GLY A 248 25.17 -11.89 -5.91
N ALA A 249 24.63 -13.11 -5.93
CA ALA A 249 23.21 -13.36 -5.73
C ALA A 249 22.98 -14.75 -5.14
N VAL A 250 22.03 -14.88 -4.23
CA VAL A 250 21.52 -16.18 -3.77
C VAL A 250 20.64 -16.81 -4.85
N PHE A 251 19.89 -16.00 -5.59
CA PHE A 251 19.07 -16.45 -6.72
C PHE A 251 19.25 -15.55 -7.95
N THR A 252 19.37 -16.17 -9.11
CA THR A 252 19.43 -15.48 -10.41
C THR A 252 18.39 -16.06 -11.37
N TYR A 253 17.50 -15.21 -11.86
CA TYR A 253 16.49 -15.58 -12.86
C TYR A 253 17.14 -16.13 -14.14
N ALA A 254 16.59 -17.23 -14.67
CA ALA A 254 17.07 -17.81 -15.94
C ALA A 254 16.70 -16.93 -17.15
N ALA A 255 15.50 -16.36 -17.13
CA ALA A 255 14.99 -15.49 -18.19
C ALA A 255 14.39 -14.20 -17.58
N PRO A 256 15.23 -13.24 -17.13
CA PRO A 256 14.73 -12.02 -16.49
C PRO A 256 13.83 -11.16 -17.39
N GLY A 257 13.94 -11.31 -18.72
CA GLY A 257 13.07 -10.65 -19.70
C GLY A 257 11.72 -11.33 -19.93
N ALA A 258 11.54 -12.60 -19.57
CA ALA A 258 10.28 -13.33 -19.80
C ALA A 258 9.17 -12.81 -18.86
N GLY A 259 7.93 -12.66 -19.34
CA GLY A 259 6.81 -12.11 -18.55
C GLY A 259 6.63 -12.79 -17.18
N SER A 260 6.10 -12.06 -16.18
CA SER A 260 5.96 -12.53 -14.79
C SER A 260 5.23 -13.89 -14.63
N GLU A 261 4.29 -14.17 -15.54
CA GLU A 261 3.52 -15.42 -15.58
C GLU A 261 4.26 -16.59 -16.28
N SER A 262 5.41 -16.32 -16.91
CA SER A 262 6.16 -17.33 -17.63
C SER A 262 6.84 -18.31 -16.67
N ARG A 263 6.68 -19.61 -16.94
CA ARG A 263 7.48 -20.65 -16.26
C ARG A 263 8.99 -20.41 -16.40
N ALA A 264 9.44 -19.75 -17.47
CA ALA A 264 10.84 -19.42 -17.67
C ALA A 264 11.32 -18.32 -16.72
N PHE A 265 10.45 -17.36 -16.37
CA PHE A 265 10.76 -16.33 -15.38
C PHE A 265 10.87 -16.93 -13.97
N LEU A 266 9.97 -17.84 -13.60
CA LEU A 266 9.99 -18.44 -12.26
C LEU A 266 11.12 -19.46 -12.03
N ARG A 267 11.94 -19.74 -13.04
CA ARG A 267 13.12 -20.60 -12.96
C ARG A 267 14.40 -19.76 -12.83
N GLY A 268 15.44 -20.37 -12.29
CA GLY A 268 16.73 -19.72 -12.13
C GLY A 268 17.76 -20.61 -11.49
N THR A 269 18.93 -20.02 -11.23
CA THR A 269 20.05 -20.67 -10.57
C THR A 269 20.12 -20.19 -9.13
N TRP A 270 20.24 -21.14 -8.21
CA TRP A 270 20.45 -20.90 -6.79
C TRP A 270 21.91 -21.09 -6.42
N ASN A 271 22.46 -20.18 -5.61
CA ASN A 271 23.83 -20.26 -5.11
C ASN A 271 23.83 -20.25 -3.59
N PHE A 272 24.12 -21.41 -3.01
CA PHE A 272 24.17 -21.60 -1.56
C PHE A 272 25.59 -21.74 -1.00
N THR A 273 26.61 -21.67 -1.87
CA THR A 273 28.01 -21.86 -1.46
C THR A 273 28.77 -20.55 -1.37
N LYS A 274 28.41 -19.56 -2.20
CA LYS A 274 29.07 -18.24 -2.23
C LYS A 274 28.09 -17.14 -1.85
N ARG A 275 28.40 -16.44 -0.76
CA ARG A 275 27.62 -15.29 -0.32
C ARG A 275 27.90 -14.04 -1.19
N PRO A 276 26.89 -13.16 -1.39
CA PRO A 276 27.13 -11.81 -1.90
C PRO A 276 28.09 -11.01 -1.02
N VAL A 277 28.78 -10.04 -1.63
CA VAL A 277 29.74 -9.15 -0.98
C VAL A 277 29.41 -7.69 -1.26
N VAL A 278 29.77 -6.81 -0.33
CA VAL A 278 29.63 -5.36 -0.47
C VAL A 278 30.95 -4.72 -0.88
N ASP A 279 30.87 -3.77 -1.80
CA ASP A 279 31.91 -2.78 -2.07
C ASP A 279 31.37 -1.39 -1.66
N TYR A 280 31.81 -0.89 -0.51
CA TYR A 280 31.33 0.37 0.06
C TYR A 280 31.92 1.57 -0.67
N SER A 281 31.12 2.63 -0.80
CA SER A 281 31.53 3.89 -1.41
C SER A 281 32.36 4.75 -0.46
N TRP A 282 33.42 4.19 0.13
CA TRP A 282 34.25 4.84 1.17
C TRP A 282 34.85 6.18 0.76
N THR A 283 35.10 6.38 -0.54
CA THR A 283 35.63 7.61 -1.11
C THR A 283 34.57 8.70 -1.31
N ASP A 284 33.28 8.36 -1.18
CA ASP A 284 32.20 9.32 -1.21
C ASP A 284 32.16 10.10 0.12
N GLY A 285 32.83 11.24 0.12
CA GLY A 285 32.89 12.15 1.26
C GLY A 285 31.54 12.73 1.67
N SER A 286 30.46 12.56 0.89
CA SER A 286 29.09 12.93 1.31
C SER A 286 28.42 11.84 2.17
N LEU A 287 28.87 10.59 2.03
CA LEU A 287 28.36 9.44 2.78
C LEU A 287 29.26 9.10 3.97
N PHE A 288 30.58 9.10 3.79
CA PHE A 288 31.52 8.64 4.81
C PHE A 288 32.48 9.72 5.28
N THR A 289 32.82 9.68 6.56
CA THR A 289 33.95 10.43 7.11
C THR A 289 35.26 9.78 6.66
N LYS A 290 36.38 10.51 6.77
CA LYS A 290 37.71 9.97 6.43
C LYS A 290 38.06 8.73 7.25
N ASP A 291 37.56 8.65 8.49
CA ASP A 291 37.76 7.50 9.37
C ASP A 291 36.73 6.38 9.18
N GLY A 292 35.80 6.50 8.22
CA GLY A 292 34.89 5.42 7.82
C GLY A 292 33.55 5.36 8.55
N ARG A 293 33.13 6.42 9.25
CA ARG A 293 31.77 6.52 9.81
C ARG A 293 30.79 7.00 8.74
N LEU A 294 29.55 6.50 8.79
CA LEU A 294 28.45 7.08 8.03
C LEU A 294 28.17 8.49 8.57
N ARG A 295 28.16 9.48 7.69
CA ARG A 295 27.90 10.87 8.07
C ARG A 295 26.48 11.04 8.57
N GLY A 296 26.33 11.72 9.70
CA GLY A 296 25.01 12.01 10.25
C GLY A 296 24.15 12.92 9.37
N SER A 297 24.75 13.67 8.43
CA SER A 297 24.03 14.43 7.40
C SER A 297 23.20 13.55 6.45
N VAL A 298 23.50 12.25 6.35
CA VAL A 298 22.70 11.28 5.58
C VAL A 298 21.35 10.99 6.25
N ILE A 299 21.25 11.19 7.57
CA ILE A 299 20.09 10.81 8.39
C ILE A 299 19.22 12.05 8.66
N SER A 300 18.09 12.13 7.96
CA SER A 300 17.08 13.17 8.10
C SER A 300 16.05 12.84 9.18
N ARG A 301 15.87 13.74 10.14
CA ARG A 301 14.74 13.70 11.08
C ARG A 301 13.41 14.06 10.43
N ALA A 302 13.46 14.85 9.37
CA ALA A 302 12.28 15.25 8.62
C ALA A 302 12.14 14.33 7.40
N VAL A 303 11.34 13.27 7.56
CA VAL A 303 11.05 12.29 6.49
C VAL A 303 10.53 13.02 5.25
N GLN A 304 11.04 12.65 4.08
CA GLN A 304 10.64 13.26 2.81
C GLN A 304 9.46 12.50 2.21
N ARG A 305 8.65 13.19 1.40
CA ARG A 305 7.50 12.58 0.73
C ARG A 305 7.89 11.39 -0.15
N ASP A 306 9.01 11.52 -0.86
CA ASP A 306 9.46 10.48 -1.80
C ASP A 306 9.77 9.15 -1.09
N ASN A 307 10.21 9.19 0.17
CA ASN A 307 10.40 7.98 0.96
C ASN A 307 9.07 7.24 1.20
N CYS A 308 7.98 7.95 1.49
CA CYS A 308 6.65 7.35 1.65
C CYS A 308 6.07 6.91 0.30
N LEU A 309 6.22 7.76 -0.71
CA LEU A 309 5.67 7.54 -2.04
C LEU A 309 6.38 6.44 -2.83
N ALA A 310 7.57 5.99 -2.41
CA ALA A 310 8.21 4.81 -2.98
C ALA A 310 7.32 3.55 -2.87
N CYS A 311 6.55 3.42 -1.79
CA CYS A 311 5.59 2.33 -1.60
C CYS A 311 4.14 2.75 -1.86
N HIS A 312 3.76 3.96 -1.43
CA HIS A 312 2.36 4.39 -1.42
C HIS A 312 1.86 4.94 -2.76
N ARG A 313 2.73 5.42 -3.65
CA ARG A 313 2.30 6.09 -4.89
C ARG A 313 1.45 5.19 -5.79
N GLU A 314 1.95 4.00 -6.12
CA GLU A 314 1.23 3.05 -6.97
C GLU A 314 -0.01 2.50 -6.24
N GLY A 315 0.10 2.27 -4.93
CA GLY A 315 -1.02 1.83 -4.10
C GLY A 315 -2.17 2.83 -4.10
N ASP A 316 -1.90 4.12 -3.91
CA ASP A 316 -2.91 5.18 -3.89
C ASP A 316 -3.53 5.38 -5.28
N ALA A 317 -2.72 5.30 -6.33
CA ALA A 317 -3.19 5.34 -7.71
C ALA A 317 -4.11 4.14 -8.01
N LYS A 318 -3.70 2.91 -7.67
CA LYS A 318 -4.54 1.70 -7.83
C LYS A 318 -5.81 1.76 -6.98
N ASN A 319 -5.71 2.19 -5.72
CA ASN A 319 -6.83 2.15 -4.79
C ASN A 319 -7.84 3.26 -5.04
N THR A 320 -7.42 4.45 -5.46
CA THR A 320 -8.33 5.61 -5.53
C THR A 320 -8.18 6.47 -6.78
N GLY A 321 -7.25 6.17 -7.69
CA GLY A 321 -6.89 7.06 -8.80
C GLY A 321 -6.18 8.33 -8.34
N THR A 322 -5.63 8.35 -7.13
CA THR A 322 -4.96 9.52 -6.55
C THR A 322 -3.53 9.63 -7.05
N ILE A 323 -3.11 10.86 -7.38
CA ILE A 323 -1.70 11.23 -7.55
C ILE A 323 -1.34 12.24 -6.47
N ASN A 324 -0.31 11.93 -5.69
CA ASN A 324 0.13 12.74 -4.56
C ASN A 324 1.20 13.75 -5.00
N ASP A 325 0.86 14.72 -5.85
CA ASP A 325 1.75 15.80 -6.31
C ASP A 325 1.07 17.18 -6.29
N ALA A 326 1.83 18.24 -6.53
CA ALA A 326 1.34 19.61 -6.40
C ALA A 326 0.22 19.99 -7.41
N PRO A 327 0.24 19.54 -8.68
CA PRO A 327 -0.86 19.79 -9.60
C PRO A 327 -2.21 19.21 -9.16
N HIS A 328 -2.20 18.07 -8.48
CA HIS A 328 -3.40 17.30 -8.16
C HIS A 328 -3.85 17.38 -6.69
N ASP A 329 -3.02 17.92 -5.79
CA ASP A 329 -3.35 18.06 -4.38
C ASP A 329 -2.92 19.43 -3.80
N VAL A 330 -3.87 20.16 -3.22
CA VAL A 330 -3.63 21.50 -2.67
C VAL A 330 -2.64 21.51 -1.50
N HIS A 331 -2.58 20.44 -0.71
CA HIS A 331 -1.67 20.31 0.42
C HIS A 331 -0.25 20.02 -0.08
N ALA A 332 -0.13 19.15 -1.07
CA ALA A 332 1.14 18.93 -1.77
C ALA A 332 1.66 20.22 -2.41
N ALA A 333 0.79 21.04 -3.01
CA ALA A 333 1.13 22.34 -3.58
C ALA A 333 1.55 23.37 -2.52
N ALA A 334 0.91 23.34 -1.35
CA ALA A 334 1.30 24.11 -0.17
C ALA A 334 2.60 23.60 0.49
N GLY A 335 3.21 22.57 -0.08
CA GLY A 335 4.47 22.01 0.33
C GLY A 335 4.37 20.89 1.36
N LEU A 336 3.18 20.58 1.92
CA LEU A 336 3.00 19.60 3.02
C LEU A 336 3.60 18.24 2.67
N ARG A 337 4.15 17.58 3.69
CA ARG A 337 4.64 16.20 3.64
C ARG A 337 3.62 15.25 4.28
N CYS A 338 3.75 13.96 3.99
CA CYS A 338 2.87 12.93 4.55
C CYS A 338 2.81 13.02 6.09
N SER A 339 3.97 13.18 6.74
CA SER A 339 4.08 13.28 8.21
C SER A 339 3.53 14.59 8.79
N ASP A 340 3.21 15.60 7.97
CA ASP A 340 2.53 16.81 8.44
C ASP A 340 1.07 16.50 8.81
N CYS A 341 0.45 15.48 8.18
CA CYS A 341 -0.90 14.97 8.54
C CYS A 341 -0.86 13.65 9.31
N HIS A 342 0.12 12.79 9.00
CA HIS A 342 0.36 11.48 9.62
C HIS A 342 1.57 11.53 10.59
N PRO A 343 1.49 12.24 11.73
CA PRO A 343 2.61 12.29 12.68
C PRO A 343 2.81 10.95 13.38
N LEU A 344 3.89 10.80 14.16
CA LEU A 344 3.99 9.68 15.09
C LEU A 344 2.99 9.86 16.25
N ALA A 345 2.12 8.88 16.43
CA ALA A 345 1.13 8.83 17.50
C ALA A 345 1.79 8.74 18.88
N GLY A 346 1.16 9.36 19.87
CA GLY A 346 1.68 9.49 21.24
C GLY A 346 1.85 10.94 21.69
N LYS A 347 1.72 11.16 22.99
CA LYS A 347 1.85 12.46 23.65
C LYS A 347 3.29 12.73 24.09
N SER A 348 4.03 11.68 24.48
CA SER A 348 5.43 11.79 24.93
C SER A 348 6.45 11.37 23.86
N ARG A 349 7.72 11.72 24.07
CA ARG A 349 8.84 11.27 23.22
C ARG A 349 9.00 9.74 23.23
N ALA A 350 8.82 9.12 24.40
CA ALA A 350 8.92 7.66 24.55
C ALA A 350 7.81 6.94 23.77
N GLU A 351 6.59 7.47 23.78
CA GLU A 351 5.49 6.89 23.02
C GLU A 351 5.70 7.00 21.50
N ARG A 352 6.16 8.17 21.03
CA ARG A 352 6.44 8.40 19.61
C ARG A 352 7.59 7.52 19.10
N LEU A 353 8.52 7.14 19.97
CA LEU A 353 9.63 6.25 19.61
C LEU A 353 9.14 4.88 19.13
N ARG A 354 7.91 4.48 19.44
CA ARG A 354 7.29 3.24 18.93
C ARG A 354 6.94 3.26 17.44
N HIS A 355 7.15 4.39 16.75
CA HIS A 355 6.90 4.52 15.30
C HIS A 355 5.48 4.12 14.86
N GLN A 356 4.49 4.37 15.72
CA GLN A 356 3.09 4.26 15.32
C GLN A 356 2.74 5.50 14.48
N ILE A 357 2.87 5.41 13.16
CA ILE A 357 2.50 6.50 12.25
C ILE A 357 0.98 6.67 12.31
N ALA A 358 0.48 7.85 12.66
CA ALA A 358 -0.95 8.10 12.77
C ALA A 358 -1.67 7.73 11.46
N LYS A 359 -2.79 7.02 11.58
CA LYS A 359 -3.58 6.56 10.44
C LYS A 359 -4.99 7.13 10.51
N GLY A 360 -5.56 7.39 9.33
CA GLY A 360 -6.99 7.63 9.21
C GLY A 360 -7.79 6.34 9.43
N TRP A 361 -9.09 6.48 9.44
CA TRP A 361 -10.01 5.35 9.41
C TRP A 361 -10.13 4.82 7.98
N ASN A 362 -10.01 3.50 7.78
CA ASN A 362 -10.22 2.89 6.47
C ASN A 362 -10.92 1.52 6.64
N PRO A 363 -12.17 1.37 6.15
CA PRO A 363 -12.95 0.14 6.35
C PRO A 363 -12.39 -1.04 5.55
N ALA A 364 -11.56 -0.79 4.55
CA ALA A 364 -10.94 -1.82 3.73
C ALA A 364 -9.66 -2.41 4.35
N VAL A 365 -9.10 -1.80 5.40
CA VAL A 365 -7.82 -2.17 6.02
C VAL A 365 -7.93 -2.25 7.54
N ALA A 366 -7.70 -3.43 8.12
CA ALA A 366 -7.96 -3.69 9.54
C ALA A 366 -6.72 -3.64 10.46
N VAL A 367 -5.53 -3.31 9.94
CA VAL A 367 -4.30 -3.29 10.76
C VAL A 367 -4.38 -2.18 11.81
N ARG A 368 -4.28 -2.52 13.09
CA ARG A 368 -4.28 -1.57 14.22
C ARG A 368 -5.44 -0.57 14.19
N ASN A 369 -6.68 -1.08 14.13
CA ASN A 369 -7.88 -0.23 14.18
C ASN A 369 -7.99 0.56 15.48
N ASP A 370 -7.33 0.12 16.56
CA ASP A 370 -7.19 0.89 17.80
C ASP A 370 -6.44 2.22 17.63
N LEU A 371 -5.75 2.42 16.50
CA LEU A 371 -5.08 3.67 16.14
C LEU A 371 -5.87 4.53 15.14
N ASP A 372 -7.05 4.08 14.69
CA ASP A 372 -7.83 4.81 13.68
C ASP A 372 -8.20 6.22 14.16
N GLY A 373 -7.77 7.23 13.41
CA GLY A 373 -8.01 8.64 13.73
C GLY A 373 -7.19 9.18 14.91
N ARG A 374 -6.47 8.32 15.64
CA ARG A 374 -5.66 8.73 16.79
C ARG A 374 -4.46 9.57 16.34
N ASP A 375 -4.34 10.77 16.90
CA ASP A 375 -3.27 11.76 16.63
C ASP A 375 -3.14 12.20 15.16
N MET A 376 -4.00 11.66 14.27
CA MET A 376 -4.11 12.03 12.87
C MET A 376 -4.65 13.46 12.77
N LYS A 377 -4.01 14.31 11.96
CA LYS A 377 -4.53 15.66 11.76
C LYS A 377 -5.74 15.62 10.82
N THR A 378 -6.80 16.32 11.20
CA THR A 378 -8.05 16.39 10.44
C THR A 378 -8.18 17.73 9.71
N CYS A 379 -9.04 17.76 8.68
CA CYS A 379 -9.38 19.00 7.96
C CYS A 379 -9.85 20.08 8.94
N ALA A 380 -10.82 19.74 9.80
CA ALA A 380 -11.34 20.65 10.81
C ALA A 380 -10.26 21.08 11.82
N GLY A 381 -9.40 20.16 12.26
CA GLY A 381 -8.31 20.48 13.18
C GLY A 381 -7.37 21.57 12.64
N CYS A 382 -6.99 21.47 11.38
CA CYS A 382 -6.10 22.45 10.75
C CYS A 382 -6.83 23.76 10.40
N HIS A 383 -8.00 23.67 9.77
CA HIS A 383 -8.67 24.82 9.14
C HIS A 383 -9.61 25.58 10.08
N TYR A 384 -10.27 24.89 10.99
CA TYR A 384 -11.29 25.47 11.89
C TYR A 384 -10.74 25.62 13.31
N ASP A 385 -10.18 24.54 13.89
CA ASP A 385 -9.67 24.55 15.27
C ASP A 385 -8.32 25.27 15.41
N ARG A 386 -7.77 25.82 14.32
CA ARG A 386 -6.47 26.54 14.26
C ARG A 386 -5.29 25.74 14.83
N LYS A 387 -5.32 24.41 14.71
CA LYS A 387 -4.22 23.52 15.17
C LYS A 387 -3.08 23.39 14.14
N TYR A 388 -3.23 23.98 12.95
CA TYR A 388 -2.15 24.02 11.97
C TYR A 388 -0.98 24.87 12.49
N LYS A 389 0.23 24.33 12.37
CA LYS A 389 1.48 25.05 12.64
C LYS A 389 2.49 24.75 11.52
N PRO A 390 3.17 25.76 10.96
CA PRO A 390 4.25 25.54 10.01
C PRO A 390 5.31 24.63 10.61
N SER A 391 5.58 23.48 9.98
CA SER A 391 6.58 22.52 10.48
C SER A 391 8.00 22.81 10.00
N ARG A 392 8.16 23.74 9.05
CA ARG A 392 9.46 24.12 8.45
C ARG A 392 9.37 25.50 7.76
N PRO A 393 10.51 26.14 7.47
CA PRO A 393 10.56 27.37 6.67
C PRO A 393 9.91 27.19 5.29
N GLY A 394 9.28 28.26 4.77
CA GLY A 394 8.62 28.29 3.46
C GLY A 394 7.20 27.72 3.42
N MET A 395 6.68 27.21 4.55
CA MET A 395 5.30 26.77 4.66
C MET A 395 4.34 27.96 4.83
N PRO A 396 3.06 27.84 4.42
CA PRO A 396 2.03 28.84 4.72
C PRO A 396 1.96 29.12 6.22
N ALA A 397 1.77 30.38 6.61
CA ALA A 397 1.69 30.76 8.02
C ALA A 397 0.45 30.20 8.74
N ALA A 398 -0.66 30.03 8.01
CA ALA A 398 -1.92 29.51 8.54
C ALA A 398 -2.66 28.67 7.48
N ALA A 399 -3.50 27.74 7.95
CA ALA A 399 -4.55 27.12 7.15
C ALA A 399 -5.78 28.02 7.19
N ARG A 400 -6.34 28.38 6.03
CA ARG A 400 -7.47 29.31 5.94
C ARG A 400 -8.76 28.66 6.42
N ASP A 401 -9.52 29.36 7.24
CA ASP A 401 -10.85 28.93 7.70
C ASP A 401 -11.89 29.05 6.56
N PRO A 402 -12.58 27.95 6.19
CA PRO A 402 -13.55 27.96 5.09
C PRO A 402 -14.95 28.43 5.50
N GLN A 403 -15.27 28.61 6.79
CA GLN A 403 -16.66 28.82 7.25
C GLN A 403 -17.37 29.96 6.52
N SER A 404 -16.76 31.13 6.45
CA SER A 404 -17.36 32.29 5.78
C SER A 404 -17.59 32.04 4.28
N ALA A 405 -16.73 31.25 3.62
CA ALA A 405 -16.95 30.85 2.23
C ALA A 405 -18.06 29.79 2.10
N HIS A 406 -18.14 28.86 3.05
CA HIS A 406 -19.21 27.87 3.09
C HIS A 406 -20.58 28.51 3.30
N GLU A 407 -20.72 29.45 4.24
CA GLU A 407 -21.98 30.17 4.49
C GLU A 407 -22.44 30.95 3.27
N ARG A 408 -21.53 31.66 2.60
CA ARG A 408 -21.86 32.42 1.38
C ARG A 408 -22.32 31.53 0.22
N ASN A 409 -21.70 30.36 0.05
CA ASN A 409 -22.02 29.47 -1.07
C ASN A 409 -23.22 28.54 -0.76
N PHE A 410 -23.53 28.29 0.51
CA PHE A 410 -24.63 27.42 0.95
C PHE A 410 -25.55 28.10 1.98
N PRO A 411 -26.14 29.27 1.67
CA PRO A 411 -26.94 30.02 2.64
C PRO A 411 -28.19 29.27 3.12
N ARG A 412 -28.74 28.39 2.27
CA ARG A 412 -29.88 27.50 2.57
C ARG A 412 -29.48 26.02 2.71
N GLY A 413 -28.19 25.72 2.64
CA GLY A 413 -27.66 24.35 2.55
C GLY A 413 -26.72 23.95 3.67
N SER A 414 -26.70 24.69 4.80
CA SER A 414 -25.73 24.47 5.88
C SER A 414 -25.83 23.08 6.53
N PHE A 415 -26.99 22.42 6.46
CA PHE A 415 -27.17 21.06 6.96
C PHE A 415 -26.24 20.04 6.27
N HIS A 416 -25.79 20.30 5.03
CA HIS A 416 -24.84 19.45 4.32
C HIS A 416 -23.52 19.27 5.09
N PHE A 417 -23.08 20.25 5.88
CA PHE A 417 -21.83 20.12 6.65
C PHE A 417 -21.93 19.05 7.77
N SER A 418 -23.17 18.69 8.15
CA SER A 418 -23.43 17.56 9.03
C SER A 418 -23.56 16.22 8.29
N LEU A 419 -23.97 16.23 7.01
CA LEU A 419 -24.27 15.03 6.21
C LEU A 419 -23.17 14.61 5.25
N VAL A 420 -22.31 15.52 4.79
CA VAL A 420 -21.30 15.29 3.77
C VAL A 420 -19.92 15.54 4.37
N ALA A 421 -19.00 14.59 4.21
CA ALA A 421 -17.61 14.74 4.60
C ALA A 421 -16.91 15.76 3.68
N CYS A 422 -15.84 16.41 4.15
CA CYS A 422 -15.09 17.37 3.34
C CYS A 422 -14.65 16.77 1.99
N THR A 423 -14.21 15.51 1.98
CA THR A 423 -13.79 14.77 0.78
C THR A 423 -14.95 14.49 -0.18
N GLY A 424 -16.19 14.41 0.30
CA GLY A 424 -17.39 14.32 -0.54
C GLY A 424 -17.56 15.52 -1.48
N CYS A 425 -17.13 16.71 -1.07
CA CYS A 425 -17.20 17.94 -1.89
C CYS A 425 -15.85 18.37 -2.50
N HIS A 426 -14.73 18.01 -1.87
CA HIS A 426 -13.40 18.51 -2.22
C HIS A 426 -12.48 17.51 -2.90
N ALA A 427 -12.80 16.20 -2.91
CA ALA A 427 -12.06 15.19 -3.67
C ALA A 427 -12.81 14.86 -4.98
N THR A 428 -12.96 15.85 -5.86
CA THR A 428 -13.99 15.81 -6.91
C THR A 428 -13.64 15.05 -8.17
N GLU A 429 -12.38 15.02 -8.58
CA GLU A 429 -11.94 14.29 -9.77
C GLU A 429 -10.63 13.55 -9.49
N ARG A 430 -10.42 12.42 -10.15
CA ARG A 430 -9.25 11.56 -10.00
C ARG A 430 -8.39 11.60 -11.27
N PRO A 431 -7.09 11.94 -11.16
CA PRO A 431 -6.21 12.09 -12.33
C PRO A 431 -5.60 10.78 -12.83
N ALA A 432 -5.47 9.74 -11.97
CA ALA A 432 -4.98 8.43 -12.37
C ALA A 432 -6.14 7.44 -12.55
N ARG A 433 -5.87 6.30 -13.19
CA ARG A 433 -6.92 5.41 -13.72
C ARG A 433 -7.70 4.63 -12.66
N GLY A 434 -7.06 4.26 -11.55
CA GLY A 434 -7.71 3.53 -10.44
C GLY A 434 -8.18 2.11 -10.80
N LEU A 435 -8.41 1.25 -9.81
CA LEU A 435 -8.99 -0.09 -9.97
C LEU A 435 -10.48 -0.07 -9.59
N ALA A 436 -11.38 -0.57 -10.42
CA ALA A 436 -12.81 -0.72 -10.06
C ALA A 436 -13.19 -2.20 -9.87
N LEU A 437 -12.73 -3.06 -10.77
CA LEU A 437 -13.03 -4.49 -10.77
C LEU A 437 -11.75 -5.30 -10.91
N LEU A 438 -11.59 -6.34 -10.09
CA LEU A 438 -10.51 -7.30 -10.17
C LEU A 438 -11.05 -8.68 -10.56
N ASP A 439 -10.81 -9.10 -11.81
CA ASP A 439 -11.09 -10.46 -12.24
C ASP A 439 -9.93 -11.40 -11.92
N MET A 440 -10.21 -12.46 -11.16
CA MET A 440 -9.26 -13.53 -10.86
C MET A 440 -9.80 -14.90 -11.32
N SER A 441 -10.82 -14.91 -12.19
CA SER A 441 -11.53 -16.11 -12.63
C SER A 441 -10.65 -17.12 -13.34
N THR A 442 -9.56 -16.69 -13.98
CA THR A 442 -8.62 -17.58 -14.69
C THR A 442 -7.25 -17.67 -14.03
N GLY A 443 -7.15 -17.29 -12.75
CA GLY A 443 -5.94 -17.45 -11.94
C GLY A 443 -4.83 -16.44 -12.24
N ARG A 444 -5.17 -15.33 -12.90
CA ARG A 444 -4.34 -14.13 -13.04
C ARG A 444 -5.12 -12.95 -12.49
N GLU A 445 -4.43 -11.99 -11.88
CA GLU A 445 -5.03 -10.70 -11.53
C GLU A 445 -5.24 -9.86 -12.80
N ALA A 446 -6.49 -9.77 -13.28
CA ALA A 446 -6.91 -8.93 -14.39
C ALA A 446 -7.78 -7.79 -13.86
N GLY A 447 -7.20 -6.60 -13.71
CA GLY A 447 -7.94 -5.44 -13.23
C GLY A 447 -8.58 -4.63 -14.36
N PHE A 448 -9.68 -3.97 -14.03
CA PHE A 448 -10.39 -3.05 -14.90
C PHE A 448 -10.42 -1.68 -14.25
N THR A 449 -9.99 -0.66 -15.00
CA THR A 449 -9.77 0.66 -14.44
C THR A 449 -11.05 1.44 -14.16
N ALA A 450 -11.00 2.38 -13.22
CA ALA A 450 -12.15 3.18 -12.83
C ALA A 450 -12.50 4.31 -13.83
N ASP A 451 -11.53 4.73 -14.66
CA ASP A 451 -11.69 5.80 -15.66
C ASP A 451 -12.45 5.36 -16.94
N GLY A 452 -12.56 4.05 -17.20
CA GLY A 452 -13.21 3.54 -18.41
C GLY A 452 -13.15 2.03 -18.60
N PHE A 453 -12.93 1.27 -17.52
CA PHE A 453 -12.85 -0.19 -17.54
C PHE A 453 -11.84 -0.75 -18.55
N ALA A 454 -10.74 -0.06 -18.80
CA ALA A 454 -9.68 -0.67 -19.60
C ALA A 454 -8.84 -1.61 -18.73
N LEU A 455 -8.32 -2.66 -19.37
CA LEU A 455 -7.54 -3.72 -18.75
C LEU A 455 -6.24 -3.15 -18.17
N ALA A 456 -5.94 -3.53 -16.94
CA ALA A 456 -4.73 -3.24 -16.19
C ALA A 456 -4.19 -4.55 -15.61
N LEU A 457 -2.99 -4.92 -16.03
CA LEU A 457 -2.37 -6.22 -15.68
C LEU A 457 -1.21 -6.06 -14.72
N VAL A 458 -0.69 -4.84 -14.58
CA VAL A 458 0.43 -4.52 -13.69
C VAL A 458 0.13 -3.25 -12.89
N PRO A 459 0.73 -3.05 -11.70
CA PRO A 459 0.48 -1.87 -10.86
C PRO A 459 0.66 -0.52 -11.58
N ALA A 460 1.67 -0.43 -12.44
CA ALA A 460 1.96 0.78 -13.21
C ALA A 460 0.81 1.21 -14.14
N ASP A 461 -0.04 0.29 -14.59
CA ASP A 461 -1.17 0.61 -15.48
C ASP A 461 -2.20 1.52 -14.81
N TYR A 462 -2.37 1.41 -13.48
CA TYR A 462 -3.27 2.25 -12.71
C TYR A 462 -2.73 3.65 -12.46
N GLY A 463 -1.40 3.78 -12.39
CA GLY A 463 -0.69 5.04 -12.14
C GLY A 463 -0.59 5.95 -13.36
N ARG A 464 -0.92 5.45 -14.55
CA ARG A 464 -1.00 6.28 -15.77
C ARG A 464 -2.06 7.36 -15.60
N GLN A 465 -1.86 8.49 -16.27
CA GLN A 465 -2.85 9.54 -16.31
C GLN A 465 -4.11 9.06 -17.05
N ALA A 466 -5.28 9.31 -16.47
CA ALA A 466 -6.56 9.08 -17.13
C ALA A 466 -6.70 10.04 -18.32
N ARG A 467 -7.35 9.60 -19.41
CA ARG A 467 -7.58 10.46 -20.60
C ARG A 467 -8.31 11.75 -20.24
N THR A 468 -9.29 11.62 -19.36
CA THR A 468 -10.02 12.71 -18.73
C THR A 468 -10.11 12.40 -17.23
N PRO A 469 -9.85 13.38 -16.34
CA PRO A 469 -10.10 13.18 -14.92
C PRO A 469 -11.55 12.72 -14.68
N TRP A 470 -11.73 11.69 -13.85
CA TRP A 470 -13.03 11.07 -13.62
C TRP A 470 -13.54 11.36 -12.21
N LEU A 471 -14.86 11.52 -12.06
CA LEU A 471 -15.48 11.74 -10.76
C LEU A 471 -15.51 10.44 -9.94
N PRO A 472 -15.08 10.39 -8.68
CA PRO A 472 -15.27 9.22 -7.83
C PRO A 472 -16.76 9.00 -7.53
N TRP A 473 -17.08 7.80 -7.04
CA TRP A 473 -18.43 7.48 -6.55
C TRP A 473 -18.66 8.12 -5.18
N GLN A 474 -19.91 8.20 -4.77
CA GLN A 474 -20.32 8.61 -3.43
C GLN A 474 -20.87 7.40 -2.69
N THR A 475 -20.62 7.33 -1.39
CA THR A 475 -21.22 6.33 -0.50
C THR A 475 -21.52 6.94 0.86
N ARG A 476 -22.30 6.22 1.67
CA ARG A 476 -22.53 6.56 3.08
C ARG A 476 -21.59 5.72 3.94
N GLY A 477 -20.75 6.38 4.72
CA GLY A 477 -19.80 5.71 5.62
C GLY A 477 -19.58 6.47 6.92
N ARG A 478 -19.13 5.77 7.96
CA ARG A 478 -18.70 6.38 9.22
C ARG A 478 -17.20 6.59 9.19
N ALA A 479 -16.73 7.82 9.06
CA ALA A 479 -15.30 8.10 9.22
C ALA A 479 -14.94 8.15 10.72
N GLY A 480 -14.19 7.17 11.22
CA GLY A 480 -13.73 7.16 12.63
C GLY A 480 -14.86 7.07 13.65
N GLU A 481 -14.74 7.80 14.77
CA GLU A 481 -15.71 7.85 15.88
C GLU A 481 -16.97 8.70 15.58
N VAL A 482 -17.17 9.14 14.33
CA VAL A 482 -18.36 9.93 13.98
C VAL A 482 -19.62 9.07 14.19
N SER A 483 -20.52 9.56 15.05
CA SER A 483 -21.74 8.85 15.46
C SER A 483 -22.75 8.64 14.33
N ARG A 484 -22.68 9.45 13.27
CA ARG A 484 -23.56 9.41 12.10
C ARG A 484 -22.77 9.13 10.81
N GLU A 485 -23.38 8.37 9.92
CA GLU A 485 -22.85 8.21 8.57
C GLU A 485 -22.85 9.54 7.82
N LYS A 486 -21.81 9.74 7.02
CA LYS A 486 -21.71 10.87 6.09
C LYS A 486 -21.52 10.37 4.67
N TYR A 487 -21.96 11.18 3.71
CA TYR A 487 -21.60 11.02 2.31
C TYR A 487 -20.12 11.33 2.11
N LEU A 488 -19.39 10.41 1.47
CA LEU A 488 -17.96 10.57 1.17
C LEU A 488 -17.63 9.99 -0.21
N SER A 489 -16.60 10.57 -0.82
CA SER A 489 -16.05 10.10 -2.08
C SER A 489 -15.35 8.74 -1.89
N HIS A 490 -15.62 7.78 -2.76
CA HIS A 490 -14.98 6.46 -2.73
C HIS A 490 -14.79 5.87 -4.13
N VAL A 491 -14.07 4.75 -4.17
CA VAL A 491 -14.02 3.86 -5.33
C VAL A 491 -14.57 2.49 -4.93
N PRO A 492 -15.63 1.98 -5.59
CA PRO A 492 -16.13 0.64 -5.34
C PRO A 492 -15.10 -0.38 -5.82
N LYS A 493 -14.94 -1.46 -5.06
CA LYS A 493 -14.02 -2.55 -5.36
C LYS A 493 -14.78 -3.86 -5.48
N LEU A 494 -14.98 -4.30 -6.71
CA LEU A 494 -15.58 -5.59 -7.02
C LEU A 494 -14.51 -6.61 -7.40
N LYS A 495 -14.81 -7.89 -7.22
CA LYS A 495 -13.90 -8.97 -7.59
C LYS A 495 -14.64 -10.26 -7.94
N THR A 496 -14.06 -11.02 -8.85
CA THR A 496 -14.50 -12.39 -9.19
C THR A 496 -13.40 -13.39 -8.85
N TRP A 497 -13.75 -14.51 -8.21
CA TRP A 497 -12.74 -15.48 -7.74
C TRP A 497 -13.34 -16.85 -7.40
N PHE A 498 -12.48 -17.88 -7.38
CA PHE A 498 -12.83 -19.23 -6.98
C PHE A 498 -12.39 -19.54 -5.54
N GLY A 499 -13.25 -20.23 -4.79
CA GLY A 499 -13.00 -20.60 -3.41
C GLY A 499 -13.57 -21.96 -3.04
N GLU A 500 -13.21 -22.44 -1.85
CA GLU A 500 -13.81 -23.61 -1.21
C GLU A 500 -14.76 -23.15 -0.10
N ARG A 501 -16.02 -23.60 -0.14
CA ARG A 501 -16.96 -23.39 0.95
C ARG A 501 -16.58 -24.27 2.13
N MET A 502 -16.25 -23.62 3.24
CA MET A 502 -15.84 -24.29 4.49
C MET A 502 -17.05 -24.68 5.32
N LYS A 503 -16.86 -25.56 6.31
CA LYS A 503 -17.93 -25.97 7.24
C LYS A 503 -18.54 -24.79 8.03
N SER A 504 -17.78 -23.72 8.24
CA SER A 504 -18.25 -22.47 8.86
C SER A 504 -19.18 -21.65 7.98
N GLY A 505 -19.37 -22.02 6.70
CA GLY A 505 -20.08 -21.23 5.71
C GLY A 505 -19.20 -20.17 5.03
N GLU A 506 -18.06 -19.82 5.62
CA GLU A 506 -17.08 -18.90 5.02
C GLU A 506 -16.38 -19.54 3.81
N ILE A 507 -15.90 -18.70 2.89
CA ILE A 507 -15.36 -19.16 1.60
C ILE A 507 -13.85 -18.89 1.56
N ARG A 508 -13.06 -19.95 1.51
CA ARG A 508 -11.60 -19.88 1.48
C ARG A 508 -11.11 -19.71 0.04
N PRO A 509 -10.30 -18.68 -0.27
CA PRO A 509 -9.73 -18.50 -1.60
C PRO A 509 -8.83 -19.66 -2.02
N ILE A 510 -9.05 -20.15 -3.24
CA ILE A 510 -8.14 -21.08 -3.89
C ILE A 510 -6.95 -20.28 -4.44
N PRO A 511 -5.70 -20.70 -4.16
CA PRO A 511 -4.52 -20.01 -4.68
C PRO A 511 -4.56 -19.84 -6.20
N LEU A 512 -4.21 -18.65 -6.71
CA LEU A 512 -4.37 -18.31 -8.12
C LEU A 512 -3.64 -19.26 -9.06
N ARG A 513 -2.47 -19.79 -8.67
CA ARG A 513 -1.74 -20.79 -9.47
C ARG A 513 -2.52 -22.08 -9.73
N HIS A 514 -3.45 -22.45 -8.83
CA HIS A 514 -4.31 -23.63 -9.02
C HIS A 514 -5.49 -23.29 -9.93
N VAL A 515 -6.04 -22.09 -9.80
CA VAL A 515 -7.07 -21.56 -10.71
C VAL A 515 -6.51 -21.45 -12.13
N GLN A 516 -5.29 -20.95 -12.29
CA GLN A 516 -4.61 -20.82 -13.60
C GLN A 516 -4.39 -22.19 -14.26
N ARG A 517 -3.95 -23.19 -13.47
CA ARG A 517 -3.84 -24.57 -13.95
C ARG A 517 -5.19 -25.20 -14.28
N ALA A 518 -6.26 -24.80 -13.61
CA ALA A 518 -7.61 -25.26 -13.92
C ALA A 518 -8.11 -24.61 -15.22
N ALA A 519 -7.89 -23.31 -15.41
CA ALA A 519 -8.25 -22.59 -16.63
C ALA A 519 -7.63 -23.23 -17.87
N GLY A 520 -6.34 -23.60 -17.81
CA GLY A 520 -5.68 -24.32 -18.91
C GLY A 520 -6.21 -25.74 -19.17
N GLY A 521 -7.07 -26.28 -18.31
CA GLY A 521 -7.71 -27.60 -18.46
C GLY A 521 -9.19 -27.55 -18.83
N VAL A 522 -9.78 -26.35 -18.98
CA VAL A 522 -11.17 -26.18 -19.43
C VAL A 522 -11.16 -25.92 -20.94
N GLN A 523 -11.93 -26.70 -21.69
CA GLN A 523 -12.09 -26.50 -23.13
C GLN A 523 -13.13 -25.41 -23.38
N GLY A 524 -12.84 -24.52 -24.34
CA GLY A 524 -13.80 -23.51 -24.78
C GLY A 524 -14.08 -22.37 -23.79
N LEU A 525 -13.14 -22.06 -22.88
CA LEU A 525 -13.30 -20.90 -21.99
C LEU A 525 -13.58 -19.63 -22.79
N THR A 526 -14.56 -18.85 -22.33
CA THR A 526 -14.90 -17.56 -22.93
C THR A 526 -13.68 -16.64 -23.03
N SER A 527 -13.50 -16.03 -24.21
CA SER A 527 -12.44 -15.06 -24.49
C SER A 527 -13.05 -13.69 -24.77
N LEU A 528 -13.03 -12.83 -23.75
CA LEU A 528 -13.56 -11.47 -23.82
C LEU A 528 -12.67 -10.60 -24.71
N ALA A 529 -13.29 -9.73 -25.53
CA ALA A 529 -12.60 -8.62 -26.17
C ALA A 529 -12.68 -7.41 -25.26
N VAL A 530 -11.56 -7.01 -24.67
CA VAL A 530 -11.49 -5.89 -23.71
C VAL A 530 -10.53 -4.81 -24.19
N ASN A 531 -10.79 -3.56 -23.81
CA ASN A 531 -9.91 -2.44 -24.14
C ASN A 531 -8.64 -2.52 -23.29
N GLY A 532 -7.47 -2.57 -23.93
CA GLY A 532 -6.17 -2.40 -23.27
C GLY A 532 -5.96 -0.97 -22.80
N GLY A 533 -4.94 -0.75 -21.96
CA GLY A 533 -4.57 0.59 -21.50
C GLY A 533 -4.11 1.56 -22.61
N ASP A 534 -3.75 1.05 -23.78
CA ASP A 534 -3.44 1.82 -24.99
C ASP A 534 -4.67 2.00 -25.92
N GLY A 535 -5.83 1.47 -25.53
CA GLY A 535 -7.05 1.48 -26.32
C GLY A 535 -7.15 0.38 -27.37
N LYS A 536 -6.17 -0.53 -27.47
CA LYS A 536 -6.25 -1.68 -28.38
C LYS A 536 -7.06 -2.81 -27.77
N ASN A 537 -7.74 -3.58 -28.61
CA ASN A 537 -8.46 -4.76 -28.15
C ASN A 537 -7.48 -5.87 -27.72
N VAL A 538 -7.71 -6.39 -26.51
CA VAL A 538 -6.98 -7.51 -25.92
C VAL A 538 -7.96 -8.67 -25.70
N ARG A 539 -7.54 -9.88 -26.03
CA ARG A 539 -8.29 -11.10 -25.71
C ARG A 539 -7.97 -11.54 -24.29
N LEU A 540 -8.99 -11.60 -23.44
CA LEU A 540 -8.86 -11.99 -22.04
C LEU A 540 -9.70 -13.24 -21.78
N PRO A 541 -9.09 -14.39 -21.42
CA PRO A 541 -9.85 -15.54 -20.96
C PRO A 541 -10.48 -15.23 -19.59
N ALA A 542 -11.78 -15.50 -19.46
CA ALA A 542 -12.54 -15.24 -18.24
C ALA A 542 -13.63 -16.29 -18.04
N ALA A 543 -13.93 -16.63 -16.78
CA ALA A 543 -15.08 -17.48 -16.47
C ALA A 543 -16.33 -16.61 -16.24
N VAL A 544 -17.16 -16.48 -17.28
CA VAL A 544 -18.34 -15.59 -17.27
C VAL A 544 -19.64 -16.27 -17.71
N SER A 545 -19.58 -17.37 -18.47
CA SER A 545 -20.75 -18.19 -18.79
C SER A 545 -20.99 -19.27 -17.72
N ASP A 546 -22.20 -19.85 -17.69
CA ASP A 546 -22.48 -20.97 -16.77
C ASP A 546 -21.59 -22.17 -17.08
N ALA A 547 -21.31 -22.41 -18.36
CA ALA A 547 -20.42 -23.47 -18.82
C ALA A 547 -18.97 -23.24 -18.36
N ASP A 548 -18.45 -22.01 -18.44
CA ASP A 548 -17.10 -21.70 -17.96
C ASP A 548 -16.98 -21.97 -16.45
N ILE A 549 -17.96 -21.48 -15.68
CA ILE A 549 -17.98 -21.61 -14.22
C ILE A 549 -18.06 -23.08 -13.82
N LEU A 550 -18.97 -23.84 -14.45
CA LEU A 550 -19.11 -25.27 -14.20
C LEU A 550 -17.84 -26.04 -14.56
N GLY A 551 -17.25 -25.76 -15.72
CA GLY A 551 -16.00 -26.38 -16.17
C GLY A 551 -14.85 -26.12 -15.19
N MET A 552 -14.68 -24.86 -14.76
CA MET A 552 -13.68 -24.49 -13.77
C MET A 552 -13.90 -25.20 -12.43
N ILE A 553 -15.14 -25.25 -11.93
CA ILE A 553 -15.51 -25.98 -10.70
C ILE A 553 -15.12 -27.45 -10.81
N GLN A 554 -15.52 -28.13 -11.88
CA GLN A 554 -15.25 -29.56 -12.09
C GLN A 554 -13.74 -29.85 -12.19
N VAL A 555 -13.01 -29.01 -12.90
CA VAL A 555 -11.55 -29.16 -13.09
C VAL A 555 -10.78 -28.90 -11.79
N LEU A 556 -11.24 -27.97 -10.95
CA LEU A 556 -10.72 -27.75 -9.59
C LEU A 556 -11.08 -28.91 -8.65
N GLN A 557 -12.30 -29.43 -8.71
CA GLN A 557 -12.73 -30.59 -7.91
C GLN A 557 -11.91 -31.84 -8.25
N LYS A 558 -11.63 -32.09 -9.54
CA LYS A 558 -10.72 -33.16 -10.00
C LYS A 558 -9.29 -33.00 -9.46
N ARG A 559 -8.85 -31.77 -9.16
CA ARG A 559 -7.57 -31.47 -8.48
C ARG A 559 -7.66 -31.56 -6.95
N GLY A 560 -8.80 -32.03 -6.44
CA GLY A 560 -9.04 -32.38 -5.05
C GLY A 560 -9.54 -31.22 -4.17
N PHE A 561 -9.86 -30.05 -4.73
CA PHE A 561 -10.56 -29.00 -3.98
C PHE A 561 -12.00 -29.42 -3.71
N ARG A 562 -12.54 -29.08 -2.54
CA ARG A 562 -13.88 -29.53 -2.10
C ARG A 562 -14.84 -28.36 -2.04
N ASN A 563 -16.12 -28.62 -2.30
CA ASN A 563 -17.19 -27.61 -2.25
C ASN A 563 -16.80 -26.32 -2.99
N VAL A 564 -16.25 -26.48 -4.19
CA VAL A 564 -15.74 -25.36 -4.99
C VAL A 564 -16.90 -24.48 -5.42
N VAL A 565 -16.74 -23.19 -5.22
CA VAL A 565 -17.69 -22.15 -5.60
C VAL A 565 -16.99 -21.04 -6.36
N PHE A 566 -17.75 -20.35 -7.22
CA PHE A 566 -17.34 -19.13 -7.88
C PHE A 566 -18.08 -17.93 -7.29
N ILE A 567 -17.35 -16.84 -7.04
CA ILE A 567 -17.91 -15.62 -6.48
C ILE A 567 -17.91 -14.53 -7.54
N SER A 568 -19.06 -13.88 -7.72
CA SER A 568 -19.22 -12.62 -8.44
C SER A 568 -20.12 -11.68 -7.62
N ASP A 569 -21.32 -11.37 -8.09
CA ASP A 569 -22.44 -10.81 -7.31
C ASP A 569 -23.08 -11.82 -6.36
N ARG A 570 -23.07 -13.09 -6.78
CA ARG A 570 -23.63 -14.23 -6.06
C ARG A 570 -22.55 -15.27 -5.81
N VAL A 571 -22.91 -16.27 -5.00
CA VAL A 571 -22.12 -17.49 -4.88
C VAL A 571 -22.70 -18.54 -5.83
N TYR A 572 -21.88 -19.01 -6.76
CA TYR A 572 -22.26 -20.01 -7.75
C TYR A 572 -21.64 -21.36 -7.40
N ARG A 573 -22.45 -22.43 -7.45
CA ARG A 573 -22.02 -23.82 -7.22
C ARG A 573 -22.51 -24.72 -8.35
N SER A 574 -21.86 -25.85 -8.57
CA SER A 574 -22.37 -26.89 -9.47
C SER A 574 -23.68 -27.48 -8.93
N GLU A 575 -24.65 -27.70 -9.82
CA GLU A 575 -25.90 -28.41 -9.53
C GLU A 575 -26.37 -29.18 -10.77
N GLY A 576 -26.41 -30.51 -10.69
CA GLY A 576 -26.68 -31.37 -11.85
C GLY A 576 -25.72 -31.10 -13.00
N SER A 577 -26.26 -30.81 -14.18
CA SER A 577 -25.52 -30.43 -15.39
C SER A 577 -25.27 -28.90 -15.51
N GLY A 578 -25.68 -28.10 -14.53
CA GLY A 578 -25.59 -26.65 -14.55
C GLY A 578 -24.99 -26.06 -13.27
N ILE A 579 -25.36 -24.81 -12.99
CA ILE A 579 -24.97 -24.11 -11.75
C ILE A 579 -26.19 -23.57 -11.03
N ALA A 580 -26.12 -23.53 -9.70
CA ALA A 580 -27.06 -22.84 -8.84
C ALA A 580 -26.41 -21.59 -8.25
N ALA A 581 -27.21 -20.54 -7.97
CA ALA A 581 -26.74 -19.27 -7.45
C ALA A 581 -27.46 -18.87 -6.16
N GLU A 582 -26.71 -18.60 -5.10
CA GLU A 582 -27.23 -18.14 -3.81
C GLU A 582 -26.74 -16.71 -3.49
N PRO A 583 -27.46 -15.95 -2.63
CA PRO A 583 -27.05 -14.60 -2.25
C PRO A 583 -25.64 -14.55 -1.66
N LEU A 584 -24.85 -13.56 -2.07
CA LEU A 584 -23.57 -13.27 -1.43
C LEU A 584 -23.81 -12.40 -0.19
N VAL A 585 -23.37 -12.88 0.97
CA VAL A 585 -23.47 -12.13 2.24
C VAL A 585 -22.22 -11.27 2.41
N GLY A 586 -22.40 -9.95 2.47
CA GLY A 586 -21.33 -8.98 2.73
C GLY A 586 -21.35 -7.81 1.73
N ALA A 587 -20.95 -6.62 2.19
CA ALA A 587 -20.96 -5.41 1.37
C ALA A 587 -19.80 -5.39 0.36
N VAL A 588 -20.03 -4.73 -0.79
CA VAL A 588 -18.96 -4.33 -1.72
C VAL A 588 -17.90 -3.55 -0.93
N LYS A 589 -16.62 -3.92 -1.08
CA LYS A 589 -15.56 -3.15 -0.42
C LYS A 589 -15.50 -1.76 -1.04
N SER A 590 -15.61 -0.74 -0.19
CA SER A 590 -15.43 0.65 -0.57
C SER A 590 -14.06 1.13 -0.13
N TYR A 591 -13.34 1.82 -1.03
CA TYR A 591 -12.09 2.52 -0.69
C TYR A 591 -12.37 4.03 -0.64
N PRO A 592 -12.39 4.65 0.55
CA PRO A 592 -12.54 6.09 0.69
C PRO A 592 -11.44 6.87 -0.03
N VAL A 593 -11.80 8.01 -0.61
CA VAL A 593 -10.87 8.95 -1.23
C VAL A 593 -10.51 10.04 -0.22
N GLU A 594 -9.35 9.90 0.42
CA GLU A 594 -8.89 10.80 1.49
C GLU A 594 -7.76 11.76 1.07
N HIS A 595 -7.30 11.65 -0.18
CA HIS A 595 -6.18 12.40 -0.75
C HIS A 595 -6.57 13.05 -2.09
N GLY A 596 -5.68 13.83 -2.69
CA GLY A 596 -5.93 14.47 -3.99
C GLY A 596 -6.98 15.57 -3.89
N ILE A 597 -6.85 16.43 -2.88
CA ILE A 597 -7.85 17.47 -2.63
C ILE A 597 -7.75 18.57 -3.69
N THR A 598 -8.86 18.78 -4.41
CA THR A 598 -8.96 19.65 -5.58
C THR A 598 -8.59 21.10 -5.23
N PRO A 599 -7.60 21.70 -5.92
CA PRO A 599 -7.27 23.11 -5.72
C PRO A 599 -8.45 24.03 -6.06
N LEU A 600 -8.83 24.91 -5.12
CA LEU A 600 -9.99 25.82 -5.28
C LEU A 600 -9.92 26.70 -6.54
N LYS A 601 -8.71 27.07 -6.99
CA LYS A 601 -8.50 27.85 -8.22
C LYS A 601 -9.08 27.18 -9.48
N GLN A 602 -9.30 25.86 -9.44
CA GLN A 602 -9.88 25.11 -10.55
C GLN A 602 -11.41 25.26 -10.60
N LYS A 603 -12.08 25.75 -9.55
CA LYS A 603 -13.55 25.89 -9.45
C LYS A 603 -14.31 24.58 -9.75
N LYS A 604 -13.72 23.45 -9.34
CA LYS A 604 -14.25 22.09 -9.56
C LYS A 604 -14.80 21.42 -8.30
N THR A 605 -14.80 22.10 -7.16
CA THR A 605 -15.42 21.58 -5.92
C THR A 605 -16.94 21.55 -6.07
N LEU A 606 -17.61 20.56 -5.48
CA LEU A 606 -19.07 20.48 -5.54
C LEU A 606 -19.72 21.65 -4.78
N GLY A 607 -20.79 22.19 -5.36
CA GLY A 607 -21.52 23.37 -4.89
C GLY A 607 -20.91 24.72 -5.31
N ALA A 608 -19.74 24.74 -5.94
CA ALA A 608 -19.13 25.98 -6.45
C ALA A 608 -19.96 26.66 -7.55
N LYS A 609 -20.88 25.92 -8.19
CA LYS A 609 -21.80 26.40 -9.22
C LYS A 609 -23.27 26.40 -8.77
N GLY A 610 -23.53 26.28 -7.47
CA GLY A 610 -24.87 26.21 -6.90
C GLY A 610 -25.42 24.78 -6.75
N CYS A 611 -26.65 24.69 -6.23
CA CYS A 611 -27.28 23.44 -5.78
C CYS A 611 -27.49 22.41 -6.91
N THR A 612 -27.79 22.88 -8.13
CA THR A 612 -28.04 22.02 -9.30
C THR A 612 -26.83 21.17 -9.69
N GLN A 613 -25.62 21.53 -9.28
CA GLN A 613 -24.44 20.69 -9.49
C GLN A 613 -24.58 19.29 -8.84
N CYS A 614 -25.36 19.18 -7.76
CA CYS A 614 -25.62 17.92 -7.08
C CYS A 614 -27.08 17.46 -7.17
N HIS A 615 -28.03 18.38 -7.37
CA HIS A 615 -29.47 18.11 -7.32
C HIS A 615 -30.18 18.18 -8.67
N ASP A 616 -29.46 18.37 -9.78
CA ASP A 616 -30.01 18.12 -11.10
C ASP A 616 -30.33 16.61 -11.27
N ASP A 617 -31.39 16.27 -12.00
CA ASP A 617 -31.82 14.89 -12.18
C ASP A 617 -30.75 14.01 -12.85
N ALA A 618 -29.80 14.60 -13.59
CA ALA A 618 -28.66 13.92 -14.18
C ALA A 618 -27.37 14.03 -13.34
N ALA A 619 -27.40 14.67 -12.16
CA ALA A 619 -26.21 14.96 -11.37
C ALA A 619 -25.48 13.68 -10.91
N PRO A 620 -24.19 13.51 -11.28
CA PRO A 620 -23.41 12.31 -10.93
C PRO A 620 -23.27 12.07 -9.43
N PHE A 621 -23.54 13.07 -8.57
CA PHE A 621 -23.59 12.86 -7.13
C PHE A 621 -24.62 11.79 -6.72
N PHE A 622 -25.74 11.67 -7.43
CA PHE A 622 -26.75 10.63 -7.16
C PHE A 622 -26.78 9.56 -8.27
N THR A 623 -26.64 9.98 -9.53
CA THR A 623 -26.96 9.14 -10.69
C THR A 623 -25.79 8.35 -11.26
N LYS A 624 -24.56 8.57 -10.77
CA LYS A 624 -23.40 7.83 -11.27
C LYS A 624 -23.63 6.32 -11.10
N MET A 625 -23.58 5.60 -12.22
CA MET A 625 -23.80 4.15 -12.22
C MET A 625 -22.69 3.43 -11.46
N GLN A 626 -23.08 2.50 -10.59
CA GLN A 626 -22.21 1.61 -9.84
C GLN A 626 -22.49 0.16 -10.25
N MET A 627 -21.42 -0.58 -10.54
CA MET A 627 -21.50 -1.99 -10.90
C MET A 627 -21.97 -2.81 -9.70
N LYS A 628 -22.94 -3.71 -9.93
CA LYS A 628 -23.44 -4.67 -8.93
C LYS A 628 -23.19 -6.12 -9.33
N ASN A 629 -23.16 -6.42 -10.64
CA ASN A 629 -22.92 -7.75 -11.18
C ASN A 629 -21.67 -7.76 -12.08
N PRO A 630 -20.48 -8.09 -11.53
CA PRO A 630 -19.25 -8.16 -12.30
C PRO A 630 -19.31 -9.16 -13.45
N ARG A 631 -19.91 -10.34 -13.21
CA ARG A 631 -20.01 -11.40 -14.21
C ARG A 631 -20.88 -10.95 -15.38
N GLY A 632 -22.08 -10.45 -15.10
CA GLY A 632 -22.99 -9.94 -16.13
C GLY A 632 -22.41 -8.73 -16.84
N PHE A 633 -21.77 -7.81 -16.11
CA PHE A 633 -21.08 -6.68 -16.71
C PHE A 633 -20.02 -7.11 -17.74
N LEU A 634 -19.08 -7.98 -17.33
CA LEU A 634 -18.01 -8.44 -18.21
C LEU A 634 -18.52 -9.19 -19.45
N LYS A 635 -19.63 -9.90 -19.31
CA LYS A 635 -20.21 -10.73 -20.37
C LYS A 635 -21.07 -9.94 -21.35
N ASP A 636 -21.98 -9.12 -20.84
CA ASP A 636 -23.13 -8.62 -21.60
C ASP A 636 -23.09 -7.09 -21.81
N ASP A 637 -22.37 -6.35 -20.95
CA ASP A 637 -22.47 -4.88 -20.89
C ASP A 637 -21.17 -4.15 -21.16
N TYR A 638 -20.03 -4.83 -21.01
CA TYR A 638 -18.70 -4.23 -21.16
C TYR A 638 -18.56 -3.43 -22.47
N PRO A 639 -18.00 -2.20 -22.42
CA PRO A 639 -17.45 -1.49 -21.26
C PRO A 639 -18.47 -0.60 -20.51
N ASN A 640 -19.75 -0.64 -20.88
CA ASN A 640 -20.75 0.32 -20.43
C ASN A 640 -21.51 -0.20 -19.20
N LEU A 641 -21.64 0.63 -18.16
CA LEU A 641 -22.52 0.29 -17.04
C LEU A 641 -23.97 0.55 -17.43
N LYS A 642 -24.79 -0.49 -17.40
CA LYS A 642 -26.24 -0.41 -17.63
C LYS A 642 -26.99 -1.40 -16.75
N GLU A 643 -28.29 -1.20 -16.62
CA GLU A 643 -29.16 -2.17 -15.97
C GLU A 643 -29.23 -3.47 -16.80
N PRO A 644 -29.36 -4.64 -16.14
CA PRO A 644 -29.52 -4.83 -14.70
C PRO A 644 -28.18 -4.94 -13.93
N ASN A 645 -27.02 -4.97 -14.59
CA ASN A 645 -25.74 -5.29 -13.94
C ASN A 645 -25.07 -4.11 -13.23
N ALA A 646 -25.60 -2.91 -13.41
CA ALA A 646 -25.27 -1.70 -12.68
C ALA A 646 -26.55 -0.95 -12.28
N VAL A 647 -26.44 -0.11 -11.24
CA VAL A 647 -27.53 0.76 -10.76
C VAL A 647 -26.98 2.13 -10.40
N PRO A 648 -27.78 3.20 -10.41
CA PRO A 648 -27.39 4.48 -9.83
C PRO A 648 -26.92 4.31 -8.38
N GLN A 649 -25.81 4.94 -8.00
CA GLN A 649 -25.28 4.79 -6.63
C GLN A 649 -26.27 5.22 -5.54
N MET A 650 -27.19 6.14 -5.86
CA MET A 650 -28.27 6.53 -4.93
C MET A 650 -29.21 5.40 -4.54
N SER A 651 -29.32 4.35 -5.36
CA SER A 651 -30.15 3.18 -5.05
C SER A 651 -29.65 2.44 -3.81
N GLU A 652 -28.35 2.45 -3.53
CA GLU A 652 -27.78 1.89 -2.29
C GLU A 652 -28.20 2.67 -1.04
N TRP A 653 -28.69 3.89 -1.21
CA TRP A 653 -29.16 4.75 -0.13
C TRP A 653 -30.69 4.69 0.04
N GLY A 654 -31.37 3.84 -0.73
CA GLY A 654 -32.82 3.72 -0.74
C GLY A 654 -33.53 4.85 -1.52
N LEU A 655 -32.80 5.59 -2.36
CA LEU A 655 -33.38 6.65 -3.19
C LEU A 655 -33.69 6.13 -4.59
N THR A 656 -34.84 6.53 -5.11
CA THR A 656 -35.30 6.21 -6.48
C THR A 656 -35.23 7.40 -7.44
N ARG A 657 -35.01 8.62 -6.91
CA ARG A 657 -34.86 9.87 -7.67
C ARG A 657 -33.93 10.82 -6.93
N VAL A 658 -33.38 11.79 -7.66
CA VAL A 658 -32.57 12.87 -7.08
C VAL A 658 -33.47 13.73 -6.17
N PRO A 659 -33.08 13.99 -4.91
CA PRO A 659 -33.83 14.89 -4.04
C PRO A 659 -33.85 16.31 -4.62
N SER A 660 -34.99 16.99 -4.58
CA SER A 660 -35.09 18.40 -4.98
C SER A 660 -34.14 19.29 -4.16
N HIS A 661 -33.67 20.37 -4.76
CA HIS A 661 -32.87 21.40 -4.08
C HIS A 661 -33.71 22.54 -3.50
N GLU A 662 -35.00 22.59 -3.81
CA GLU A 662 -35.96 23.61 -3.37
C GLU A 662 -36.42 23.41 -1.93
#